data_AF-A0A3F2RGV0-F1
#
_entry.id   AF-A0A3F2RGV0-F1
#
_cell.length_a   1.000
_cell.length_b   1.000
_cell.length_c   1.000
_cell.angle_alpha   90.00
_cell.angle_beta   90.00
_cell.angle_gamma   90.00
#
_symmetry.space_group_name_H-M   'P 1'
#
loop_
_entity.id
_entity.type
_entity.pdbx_description
1 polymer ?
#
loop_
_entity_poly.entity_id
_entity_poly.type
_entity_poly.pdbx_seq_one_letter_code
_entity_poly.pdbx_strand_id
1 'polypeptide(L)'
;MKLFLPTVIASVVLLLSGSTDALNVKVPGVNYNSRKGPDWAPDNQRCKTASEVQKDMYAIKGVSDKVRIYSLLDCNQAEFLLPAAKNAGLQVHLGIWTTNSHDYLLQEKNKLASLIDSGLVDNNVIGLHVGSETIYREEINADTAISYMNEIRDYIRSRGLNTPVTIADVIDIYYGNQQLIDAVDYISVNQFSFWERADVNEGAAITLDRLKSLRQVAVQKNKKIVISEVGWSSNGEDPAASVSSPENQVKFFSDFFQMARSHNFDYYWYIAFDSQWRVTNGGKAVEANFGMFKEDDSMKSNFQQLTIGWKDPRAIRNAGTNLLLSENGGEVYMSAKSNDWLVQEQQVWFFDSATQQVRSKSSDRCLDAYQAWDGGIVHVYRCIESEANQKWSLESETGKLKHATHQGFCLDQDAGQNNKLQFDSHAEYPTLAVSLKVLPSIAPSNNFKMKLFLPTVIASVVLLLSGSTDALNVKVPGVNYNSRKGPDWAPDNQRCKTASEVQKDMYAIKGVSDKVRIYSLLDCNQAEFLLPAAKNAGLQVHLGIWTTNSHDYLLQEKNKLASLIDSGLVDNNVIGLHVGSETIYREEINADTAISYMNEIRDYIRSRGLNTPVTIADVIDIYYGNQQLIDAVDYISVNQFSFWERADVNEGAAITLDRLKSLRQVAVQKNKKIVISEVGWSSNGEDPAASVSSPENQVKFFSDFFQMARSHNFDYYWYIAFDSQWRVTNGGKAVEANFGMFKEDDSMKSNFQQLTIGWKDPRAIRNAGTNLLLSENGGEVYMSAKSNDWLVQEQQVWFFDSATQQVRSKSSDRCLDAYQAWDGGIVHVYRCIESEANQKWSLESETGKLKHATHQGFCLDQDAGQNNKLQLYGCSPSNPNQQWGVMDSTDISDSWSYSDGSVRFYTMESSKAFAQLVRNGDDIAVGYGGSNVANSEWFYDSNTHLVKAKGTDKCLDAYQAWAGGIVHMWSCNANEVNQRWNLDAATNQLKHATHSGFCLDADLSANNGAGKLQLWGCHLNNNNQVWRMIPMSAMAATVHSSNVNNTYLQPTTQGTVVGAASTGKWDQHWFWDANSNHLISKLNGQCLDAYEAQQRGRVHTYACIASEGKQKWNYDATNQIIKHAKHSGFCLAFDNLNNKLLQLKSCNVGDNTQRIKIAAA
;
A
#
# COMPACT_ATOMS: atom_id res chain seq x y z
N MET A 1 -53.28 -20.61 -11.39
CA MET A 1 -53.73 -20.51 -12.80
C MET A 1 -52.73 -19.61 -13.52
N LYS A 2 -51.99 -20.11 -14.54
CA LYS A 2 -51.04 -19.46 -15.53
C LYS A 2 -50.34 -18.15 -15.09
N LEU A 3 -49.03 -17.91 -15.24
CA LEU A 3 -47.94 -18.46 -16.10
C LEU A 3 -46.67 -18.70 -15.24
N PHE A 4 -45.91 -19.80 -15.37
CA PHE A 4 -44.84 -20.13 -16.33
C PHE A 4 -43.54 -19.28 -16.26
N LEU A 5 -42.46 -19.91 -15.78
CA LEU A 5 -41.04 -19.51 -15.94
C LEU A 5 -40.63 -19.53 -17.43
N PRO A 6 -39.60 -18.76 -17.82
CA PRO A 6 -38.28 -19.40 -18.01
C PRO A 6 -37.08 -18.58 -17.50
N THR A 7 -36.08 -19.28 -16.94
CA THR A 7 -34.79 -18.69 -16.51
C THR A 7 -33.62 -19.32 -17.26
N VAL A 8 -33.51 -19.07 -18.59
CA VAL A 8 -32.30 -19.40 -19.37
C VAL A 8 -32.14 -18.40 -20.53
N ILE A 9 -30.88 -18.08 -20.88
CA ILE A 9 -30.43 -17.34 -22.08
C ILE A 9 -30.74 -15.83 -22.09
N ALA A 10 -29.92 -15.07 -21.36
CA ALA A 10 -29.54 -13.68 -21.70
C ALA A 10 -28.10 -13.40 -21.22
N SER A 11 -27.19 -14.32 -21.55
CA SER A 11 -25.74 -14.14 -21.39
C SER A 11 -25.12 -14.43 -22.76
N VAL A 12 -24.13 -13.61 -23.15
CA VAL A 12 -23.63 -13.41 -24.53
C VAL A 12 -24.48 -12.39 -25.34
N VAL A 13 -23.78 -11.52 -26.07
CA VAL A 13 -24.24 -10.37 -26.91
C VAL A 13 -24.69 -9.10 -26.16
N LEU A 14 -23.76 -8.45 -25.45
CA LEU A 14 -23.59 -6.98 -25.45
C LEU A 14 -22.24 -6.50 -24.88
N LEU A 15 -21.18 -7.30 -25.05
CA LEU A 15 -19.79 -6.97 -24.68
C LEU A 15 -18.95 -6.66 -25.93
N LEU A 16 -19.42 -5.72 -26.76
CA LEU A 16 -18.73 -5.26 -27.97
C LEU A 16 -18.92 -3.75 -28.21
N SER A 17 -18.44 -2.91 -27.28
CA SER A 17 -17.80 -1.61 -27.57
C SER A 17 -17.40 -0.90 -26.26
N GLY A 18 -16.14 -0.45 -26.18
CA GLY A 18 -15.66 0.50 -25.16
C GLY A 18 -15.15 -0.12 -23.83
N SER A 19 -13.83 -0.32 -23.72
CA SER A 19 -13.06 -0.17 -22.46
C SER A 19 -11.57 -0.53 -22.60
N THR A 20 -10.75 0.40 -23.08
CA THR A 20 -9.44 0.71 -22.46
C THR A 20 -9.17 2.23 -22.52
N ASP A 21 -10.22 3.02 -22.22
CA ASP A 21 -10.20 4.48 -22.24
C ASP A 21 -10.41 5.00 -20.82
N ALA A 22 -9.41 4.81 -19.96
CA ALA A 22 -9.45 5.21 -18.56
C ALA A 22 -8.52 6.39 -18.31
N LEU A 23 -9.09 7.50 -17.80
CA LEU A 23 -8.34 8.64 -17.28
C LEU A 23 -7.36 8.15 -16.20
N ASN A 24 -6.10 8.62 -16.24
CA ASN A 24 -5.05 8.13 -15.34
C ASN A 24 -5.22 8.57 -13.87
N VAL A 25 -6.22 9.39 -13.58
CA VAL A 25 -6.61 9.84 -12.24
C VAL A 25 -8.13 9.74 -12.07
N LYS A 26 -8.59 9.58 -10.82
CA LYS A 26 -10.00 9.72 -10.46
C LYS A 26 -10.29 11.08 -9.85
N VAL A 27 -11.46 11.63 -10.15
CA VAL A 27 -12.00 12.80 -9.44
C VAL A 27 -12.69 12.37 -8.13
N PRO A 28 -12.80 13.24 -7.11
CA PRO A 28 -13.47 12.89 -5.86
C PRO A 28 -14.96 12.59 -6.03
N GLY A 29 -15.62 13.21 -7.02
CA GLY A 29 -17.02 12.99 -7.36
C GLY A 29 -17.38 13.55 -8.73
N VAL A 30 -18.51 13.11 -9.29
CA VAL A 30 -19.07 13.61 -10.56
C VAL A 30 -20.57 13.88 -10.39
N ASN A 31 -21.07 15.00 -10.92
CA ASN A 31 -22.49 15.29 -10.99
C ASN A 31 -23.15 14.47 -12.11
N TYR A 32 -24.39 14.03 -11.89
CA TYR A 32 -25.14 13.19 -12.81
C TYR A 32 -26.60 13.64 -12.91
N ASN A 33 -27.17 13.47 -14.10
CA ASN A 33 -28.59 13.64 -14.38
C ASN A 33 -29.02 12.53 -15.33
N SER A 34 -30.18 11.93 -15.08
CA SER A 34 -30.78 10.90 -15.94
C SER A 34 -31.60 11.44 -17.12
N ARG A 35 -31.68 12.77 -17.32
CA ARG A 35 -32.33 13.36 -18.48
C ARG A 35 -31.57 13.14 -19.78
N LYS A 36 -32.33 12.85 -20.84
CA LYS A 36 -31.85 12.71 -22.23
C LYS A 36 -32.74 13.43 -23.27
N GLY A 37 -33.76 14.17 -22.84
CA GLY A 37 -34.67 14.90 -23.72
C GLY A 37 -35.34 16.10 -23.04
N PRO A 38 -36.02 16.95 -23.82
CA PRO A 38 -36.54 18.24 -23.37
C PRO A 38 -37.75 18.13 -22.44
N ASP A 39 -38.10 19.23 -21.76
CA ASP A 39 -39.12 19.24 -20.69
C ASP A 39 -40.53 18.85 -21.14
N TRP A 40 -40.87 19.12 -22.40
CA TRP A 40 -42.18 18.80 -22.99
C TRP A 40 -42.27 17.38 -23.55
N ALA A 41 -41.16 16.63 -23.62
CA ALA A 41 -41.19 15.26 -24.11
C ALA A 41 -41.72 14.30 -23.03
N PRO A 42 -42.45 13.23 -23.40
CA PRO A 42 -42.94 12.25 -22.43
C PRO A 42 -41.80 11.52 -21.73
N ASP A 43 -42.02 11.02 -20.51
CA ASP A 43 -40.99 10.43 -19.64
C ASP A 43 -40.13 9.35 -20.32
N ASN A 44 -40.74 8.50 -21.16
CA ASN A 44 -40.02 7.47 -21.92
C ASN A 44 -39.06 8.00 -23.00
N GLN A 45 -39.12 9.31 -23.29
CA GLN A 45 -38.22 10.02 -24.21
C GLN A 45 -37.31 11.00 -23.46
N ARG A 46 -37.82 11.73 -22.45
CA ARG A 46 -36.99 12.69 -21.68
C ARG A 46 -36.09 12.04 -20.63
N CYS A 47 -36.35 10.81 -20.19
CA CYS A 47 -35.62 10.12 -19.12
C CYS A 47 -34.86 8.88 -19.59
N LYS A 48 -33.67 8.64 -19.01
CA LYS A 48 -32.92 7.38 -19.10
C LYS A 48 -33.66 6.27 -18.34
N THR A 49 -33.70 5.09 -18.94
CA THR A 49 -34.24 3.84 -18.37
C THR A 49 -33.26 3.26 -17.34
N ALA A 50 -33.73 2.35 -16.48
CA ALA A 50 -32.86 1.69 -15.49
C ALA A 50 -31.62 1.01 -16.10
N SER A 51 -31.71 0.48 -17.33
CA SER A 51 -30.56 -0.13 -18.02
C SER A 51 -29.56 0.91 -18.54
N GLU A 52 -30.03 2.09 -18.97
CA GLU A 52 -29.16 3.20 -19.34
C GLU A 52 -28.46 3.74 -18.08
N VAL A 53 -29.21 4.00 -16.99
CA VAL A 53 -28.64 4.43 -15.69
C VAL A 53 -27.60 3.41 -15.17
N GLN A 54 -27.83 2.10 -15.32
CA GLN A 54 -26.87 1.08 -14.92
C GLN A 54 -25.58 1.10 -15.77
N LYS A 55 -25.67 1.36 -17.07
CA LYS A 55 -24.50 1.56 -17.96
C LYS A 55 -23.72 2.81 -17.54
N ASP A 56 -24.42 3.92 -17.29
CA ASP A 56 -23.84 5.18 -16.83
C ASP A 56 -23.02 5.01 -15.55
N MET A 57 -23.53 4.27 -14.56
CA MET A 57 -22.82 4.05 -13.29
C MET A 57 -21.52 3.26 -13.48
N TYR A 58 -21.47 2.32 -14.44
CA TYR A 58 -20.21 1.63 -14.78
C TYR A 58 -19.21 2.56 -15.48
N ALA A 59 -19.67 3.47 -16.36
CA ALA A 59 -18.81 4.50 -16.97
C ALA A 59 -18.25 5.47 -15.91
N ILE A 60 -19.11 5.97 -15.01
CA ILE A 60 -18.71 6.88 -13.91
C ILE A 60 -17.71 6.18 -12.96
N LYS A 61 -17.86 4.88 -12.69
CA LYS A 61 -16.91 4.12 -11.86
C LYS A 61 -15.48 4.09 -12.42
N GLY A 62 -15.32 4.27 -13.73
CA GLY A 62 -14.02 4.43 -14.39
C GLY A 62 -13.28 5.72 -13.99
N VAL A 63 -13.99 6.81 -13.67
CA VAL A 63 -13.42 8.14 -13.39
C VAL A 63 -13.64 8.65 -11.95
N SER A 64 -14.51 7.99 -11.18
CA SER A 64 -14.91 8.43 -9.84
C SER A 64 -15.24 7.23 -8.95
N ASP A 65 -15.34 7.48 -7.64
CA ASP A 65 -15.95 6.57 -6.66
C ASP A 65 -17.22 7.16 -6.01
N LYS A 66 -17.61 8.39 -6.39
CA LYS A 66 -18.81 9.09 -5.92
C LYS A 66 -19.62 9.74 -7.05
N VAL A 67 -20.95 9.76 -6.91
CA VAL A 67 -21.89 10.42 -7.84
C VAL A 67 -22.87 11.33 -7.09
N ARG A 68 -23.20 12.51 -7.62
CA ARG A 68 -24.22 13.43 -7.09
C ARG A 68 -25.39 13.56 -8.06
N ILE A 69 -26.63 13.54 -7.57
CA ILE A 69 -27.83 13.89 -8.33
C ILE A 69 -28.49 15.16 -7.78
N TYR A 70 -29.47 15.70 -8.52
CA TYR A 70 -30.11 17.00 -8.26
C TYR A 70 -31.51 16.90 -7.62
N SER A 71 -32.25 15.83 -7.90
CA SER A 71 -33.64 15.62 -7.48
C SER A 71 -33.88 14.11 -7.32
N LEU A 72 -34.81 13.71 -6.44
CA LEU A 72 -35.29 12.33 -6.37
C LEU A 72 -36.48 12.09 -7.31
N LEU A 73 -37.30 13.13 -7.50
CA LEU A 73 -38.51 13.11 -8.32
C LEU A 73 -38.18 13.12 -9.82
N ASP A 74 -37.26 13.97 -10.26
CA ASP A 74 -37.02 14.17 -11.68
C ASP A 74 -36.53 12.87 -12.32
N CYS A 75 -37.24 12.44 -13.37
CA CYS A 75 -37.05 11.14 -14.02
C CYS A 75 -37.09 9.90 -13.11
N ASN A 76 -37.65 10.01 -11.90
CA ASN A 76 -37.61 8.98 -10.84
C ASN A 76 -36.18 8.49 -10.53
N GLN A 77 -35.17 9.35 -10.76
CA GLN A 77 -33.81 8.92 -11.02
C GLN A 77 -33.14 8.19 -9.85
N ALA A 78 -33.49 8.54 -8.62
CA ALA A 78 -32.94 7.94 -7.42
C ALA A 78 -33.29 6.45 -7.27
N GLU A 79 -34.48 6.02 -7.73
CA GLU A 79 -34.92 4.62 -7.61
C GLU A 79 -34.11 3.69 -8.54
N PHE A 80 -33.70 4.18 -9.71
CA PHE A 80 -32.84 3.44 -10.63
C PHE A 80 -31.35 3.59 -10.30
N LEU A 81 -30.93 4.78 -9.84
CA LEU A 81 -29.54 5.07 -9.55
C LEU A 81 -29.03 4.40 -8.28
N LEU A 82 -29.81 4.32 -7.20
CA LEU A 82 -29.33 3.74 -5.93
C LEU A 82 -28.90 2.27 -6.07
N PRO A 83 -29.69 1.36 -6.69
CA PRO A 83 -29.22 0.01 -7.02
C PRO A 83 -28.03 -0.01 -7.99
N ALA A 84 -28.07 0.84 -9.02
CA ALA A 84 -27.03 0.87 -10.06
C ALA A 84 -25.66 1.31 -9.53
N ALA A 85 -25.64 2.33 -8.67
CA ALA A 85 -24.46 2.82 -7.98
C ALA A 85 -23.90 1.76 -7.03
N LYS A 86 -24.76 1.09 -6.26
CA LYS A 86 -24.37 -0.03 -5.39
C LYS A 86 -23.74 -1.20 -6.16
N ASN A 87 -24.33 -1.58 -7.30
CA ASN A 87 -23.79 -2.61 -8.20
C ASN A 87 -22.42 -2.23 -8.79
N ALA A 88 -22.21 -0.94 -9.07
CA ALA A 88 -20.92 -0.41 -9.55
C ALA A 88 -19.91 -0.12 -8.42
N GLY A 89 -20.30 -0.23 -7.15
CA GLY A 89 -19.48 0.16 -5.99
C GLY A 89 -19.22 1.67 -5.89
N LEU A 90 -20.21 2.50 -6.22
CA LEU A 90 -20.19 3.96 -6.09
C LEU A 90 -20.93 4.42 -4.82
N GLN A 91 -20.45 5.50 -4.19
CA GLN A 91 -21.17 6.23 -3.15
C GLN A 91 -22.00 7.37 -3.76
N VAL A 92 -23.06 7.81 -3.07
CA VAL A 92 -24.07 8.73 -3.62
C VAL A 92 -24.29 9.96 -2.74
N HIS A 93 -24.30 11.14 -3.36
CA HIS A 93 -24.95 12.35 -2.83
C HIS A 93 -26.32 12.51 -3.47
N LEU A 94 -27.36 12.60 -2.64
CA LEU A 94 -28.73 12.83 -3.10
C LEU A 94 -29.04 14.33 -3.13
N GLY A 95 -29.61 14.80 -4.23
CA GLY A 95 -30.18 16.14 -4.33
C GLY A 95 -31.68 16.10 -4.00
N ILE A 96 -32.10 17.05 -3.19
CA ILE A 96 -33.50 17.36 -2.87
C ILE A 96 -33.75 18.71 -3.54
N TRP A 97 -34.43 18.73 -4.69
CA TRP A 97 -34.66 19.98 -5.41
C TRP A 97 -35.67 20.84 -4.65
N THR A 98 -35.37 22.13 -4.46
CA THR A 98 -36.24 23.06 -3.74
C THR A 98 -36.61 24.24 -4.61
N THR A 99 -37.79 24.79 -4.34
CA THR A 99 -38.35 25.97 -5.00
C THR A 99 -38.99 26.88 -3.96
N ASN A 100 -39.68 27.94 -4.39
CA ASN A 100 -40.55 28.75 -3.51
C ASN A 100 -41.80 28.00 -3.00
N SER A 101 -42.05 26.77 -3.46
CA SER A 101 -43.17 25.93 -3.03
C SER A 101 -42.74 24.90 -1.99
N HIS A 102 -43.30 25.00 -0.78
CA HIS A 102 -43.13 24.00 0.27
C HIS A 102 -43.75 22.65 -0.11
N ASP A 103 -44.83 22.64 -0.89
CA ASP A 103 -45.44 21.41 -1.43
C ASP A 103 -44.48 20.62 -2.33
N TYR A 104 -43.53 21.29 -3.00
CA TYR A 104 -42.50 20.62 -3.79
C TYR A 104 -41.46 19.93 -2.89
N LEU A 105 -41.04 20.58 -1.79
CA LEU A 105 -40.19 19.96 -0.76
C LEU A 105 -40.89 18.72 -0.17
N LEU A 106 -42.19 18.80 0.11
CA LEU A 106 -42.96 17.68 0.63
C LEU A 106 -43.03 16.51 -0.37
N GLN A 107 -43.06 16.77 -1.67
CA GLN A 107 -42.99 15.70 -2.69
C GLN A 107 -41.62 15.01 -2.71
N GLU A 108 -40.51 15.76 -2.71
CA GLU A 108 -39.16 15.18 -2.62
C GLU A 108 -38.98 14.39 -1.32
N LYS A 109 -39.46 14.94 -0.19
CA LYS A 109 -39.47 14.29 1.13
C LYS A 109 -40.27 12.98 1.12
N ASN A 110 -41.43 12.95 0.46
CA ASN A 110 -42.23 11.73 0.31
C ASN A 110 -41.53 10.69 -0.57
N LYS A 111 -40.78 11.11 -1.60
CA LYS A 111 -39.94 10.18 -2.38
C LYS A 111 -38.78 9.64 -1.54
N LEU A 112 -38.10 10.50 -0.77
CA LEU A 112 -37.07 10.09 0.18
C LEU A 112 -37.59 9.06 1.19
N ALA A 113 -38.77 9.30 1.76
CA ALA A 113 -39.47 8.36 2.64
C ALA A 113 -39.63 6.98 2.00
N SER A 114 -40.16 6.93 0.77
CA SER A 114 -40.33 5.69 0.01
C SER A 114 -39.02 4.95 -0.27
N LEU A 115 -37.91 5.66 -0.49
CA LEU A 115 -36.59 5.06 -0.74
C LEU A 115 -35.93 4.54 0.55
N ILE A 116 -36.19 5.18 1.69
CA ILE A 116 -35.79 4.69 3.01
C ILE A 116 -36.60 3.45 3.39
N ASP A 117 -37.93 3.51 3.27
CA ASP A 117 -38.82 2.41 3.68
C ASP A 117 -38.69 1.15 2.80
N SER A 118 -38.20 1.29 1.57
CA SER A 118 -37.82 0.18 0.68
C SER A 118 -36.40 -0.35 0.88
N GLY A 119 -35.60 0.27 1.77
CA GLY A 119 -34.22 -0.12 2.03
C GLY A 119 -33.23 0.22 0.90
N LEU A 120 -33.60 1.13 -0.01
CA LEU A 120 -32.71 1.61 -1.08
C LEU A 120 -31.77 2.72 -0.61
N VAL A 121 -32.14 3.46 0.43
CA VAL A 121 -31.22 4.34 1.16
C VAL A 121 -30.50 3.52 2.23
N ASP A 122 -29.24 3.18 1.95
CA ASP A 122 -28.31 2.58 2.89
C ASP A 122 -27.03 3.43 2.98
N ASN A 123 -25.98 2.90 3.62
CA ASN A 123 -24.72 3.61 3.83
C ASN A 123 -23.89 3.90 2.57
N ASN A 124 -24.34 3.50 1.38
CA ASN A 124 -23.79 4.03 0.14
C ASN A 124 -24.22 5.50 -0.08
N VAL A 125 -25.27 5.99 0.58
CA VAL A 125 -25.67 7.40 0.58
C VAL A 125 -24.92 8.17 1.66
N ILE A 126 -24.03 9.07 1.24
CA ILE A 126 -23.06 9.75 2.13
C ILE A 126 -23.37 11.23 2.38
N GLY A 127 -24.42 11.79 1.75
CA GLY A 127 -24.84 13.18 1.96
C GLY A 127 -26.09 13.60 1.17
N LEU A 128 -26.82 14.60 1.68
CA LEU A 128 -27.97 15.22 1.04
C LEU A 128 -27.72 16.72 0.76
N HIS A 129 -28.09 17.19 -0.43
CA HIS A 129 -28.05 18.60 -0.86
C HIS A 129 -29.50 19.09 -0.95
N VAL A 130 -29.93 19.97 -0.03
CA VAL A 130 -31.29 20.52 0.00
C VAL A 130 -31.30 21.88 -0.66
N GLY A 131 -31.74 21.89 -1.90
CA GLY A 131 -31.54 23.01 -2.82
C GLY A 131 -30.17 22.98 -3.50
N SER A 132 -30.16 23.56 -4.70
CA SER A 132 -28.97 23.89 -5.49
C SER A 132 -29.27 25.24 -6.11
N GLU A 133 -28.58 26.31 -5.69
CA GLU A 133 -28.76 27.69 -6.16
C GLU A 133 -30.17 28.29 -5.91
N THR A 134 -30.96 27.75 -4.98
CA THR A 134 -32.33 28.20 -4.74
C THR A 134 -32.40 29.63 -4.15
N ILE A 135 -31.34 30.09 -3.47
CA ILE A 135 -31.25 31.47 -2.97
C ILE A 135 -30.70 32.39 -4.08
N TYR A 136 -29.71 31.93 -4.86
CA TYR A 136 -29.22 32.65 -6.04
C TYR A 136 -30.30 32.88 -7.10
N ARG A 137 -31.24 31.94 -7.28
CA ARG A 137 -32.44 32.12 -8.12
C ARG A 137 -33.53 33.02 -7.52
N GLU A 138 -33.30 33.60 -6.33
CA GLU A 138 -34.24 34.45 -5.58
C GLU A 138 -35.59 33.78 -5.25
N GLU A 139 -35.68 32.46 -5.32
CA GLU A 139 -36.92 31.72 -5.06
C GLU A 139 -37.27 31.69 -3.56
N ILE A 140 -36.26 31.57 -2.69
CA ILE A 140 -36.40 31.61 -1.24
C ILE A 140 -35.26 32.39 -0.59
N ASN A 141 -35.51 32.95 0.60
CA ASN A 141 -34.46 33.56 1.42
C ASN A 141 -33.67 32.50 2.23
N ALA A 142 -32.53 32.90 2.78
CA ALA A 142 -31.65 32.03 3.56
C ALA A 142 -32.36 31.33 4.75
N ASP A 143 -33.24 32.05 5.45
CA ASP A 143 -33.96 31.48 6.61
C ASP A 143 -34.95 30.38 6.19
N THR A 144 -35.58 30.55 5.03
CA THR A 144 -36.49 29.55 4.43
C THR A 144 -35.70 28.33 3.93
N ALA A 145 -34.54 28.54 3.31
CA ALA A 145 -33.64 27.46 2.91
C ALA A 145 -33.16 26.64 4.13
N ILE A 146 -32.80 27.32 5.23
CA ILE A 146 -32.46 26.68 6.51
C ILE A 146 -33.65 25.89 7.07
N SER A 147 -34.86 26.43 7.00
CA SER A 147 -36.09 25.74 7.44
C SER A 147 -36.32 24.44 6.65
N TYR A 148 -36.21 24.48 5.32
CA TYR A 148 -36.39 23.32 4.45
C TYR A 148 -35.32 22.24 4.69
N MET A 149 -34.05 22.66 4.81
CA MET A 149 -32.94 21.77 5.14
C MET A 149 -33.15 21.10 6.52
N ASN A 150 -33.60 21.86 7.53
CA ASN A 150 -33.92 21.31 8.85
C ASN A 150 -35.07 20.30 8.81
N GLU A 151 -36.11 20.52 7.99
CA GLU A 151 -37.23 19.57 7.87
C GLU A 151 -36.80 18.22 7.29
N ILE A 152 -35.93 18.22 6.27
CA ILE A 152 -35.35 16.98 5.69
C ILE A 152 -34.43 16.29 6.70
N ARG A 153 -33.56 17.08 7.35
CA ARG A 153 -32.62 16.64 8.39
C ARG A 153 -33.34 15.97 9.57
N ASP A 154 -34.41 16.58 10.09
CA ASP A 154 -35.20 16.02 11.19
C ASP A 154 -36.05 14.82 10.77
N TYR A 155 -36.45 14.76 9.50
CA TYR A 155 -37.08 13.56 8.95
C TYR A 155 -36.13 12.35 8.92
N ILE A 156 -34.93 12.46 8.34
CA ILE A 156 -33.97 11.33 8.28
C ILE A 156 -33.51 10.89 9.68
N ARG A 157 -33.34 11.84 10.62
CA ARG A 157 -33.12 11.59 12.05
C ARG A 157 -34.17 10.69 12.68
N SER A 158 -35.45 10.96 12.39
CA SER A 158 -36.58 10.20 12.95
C SER A 158 -36.63 8.75 12.45
N ARG A 159 -36.05 8.47 11.27
CA ARG A 159 -35.85 7.12 10.74
C ARG A 159 -34.55 6.47 11.27
N GLY A 160 -33.77 7.20 12.05
CA GLY A 160 -32.49 6.76 12.59
C GLY A 160 -31.39 6.69 11.55
N LEU A 161 -31.26 7.68 10.65
CA LEU A 161 -30.19 7.76 9.65
C LEU A 161 -29.27 8.97 9.87
N ASN A 162 -27.96 8.69 9.92
CA ASN A 162 -26.90 9.60 10.37
C ASN A 162 -26.35 10.57 9.29
N THR A 163 -27.01 10.66 8.14
CA THR A 163 -26.43 11.21 6.90
C THR A 163 -26.33 12.75 6.93
N PRO A 164 -25.18 13.35 6.57
CA PRO A 164 -25.03 14.80 6.54
C PRO A 164 -25.89 15.53 5.50
N VAL A 165 -26.36 16.74 5.83
CA VAL A 165 -27.21 17.61 5.01
C VAL A 165 -26.58 18.98 4.81
N THR A 166 -26.60 19.50 3.58
CA THR A 166 -26.10 20.82 3.20
C THR A 166 -27.08 21.57 2.28
N ILE A 167 -26.78 22.83 1.98
CA ILE A 167 -27.42 23.64 0.94
C ILE A 167 -26.32 23.93 -0.10
N ALA A 168 -26.53 23.56 -1.36
CA ALA A 168 -25.63 23.97 -2.44
C ALA A 168 -26.08 25.33 -2.98
N ASP A 169 -25.17 26.31 -3.05
CA ASP A 169 -25.45 27.63 -3.64
C ASP A 169 -24.13 28.29 -4.11
N VAL A 170 -24.21 29.42 -4.82
CA VAL A 170 -23.00 30.12 -5.29
C VAL A 170 -22.22 30.74 -4.12
N ILE A 171 -20.91 30.93 -4.30
CA ILE A 171 -20.03 31.40 -3.21
C ILE A 171 -20.45 32.76 -2.63
N ASP A 172 -20.98 33.66 -3.47
CA ASP A 172 -21.40 35.00 -3.08
C ASP A 172 -22.64 34.99 -2.16
N ILE A 173 -23.49 33.96 -2.24
CA ILE A 173 -24.63 33.78 -1.30
C ILE A 173 -24.12 33.44 0.12
N TYR A 174 -23.06 32.64 0.23
CA TYR A 174 -22.41 32.37 1.52
C TYR A 174 -21.69 33.60 2.10
N TYR A 175 -21.14 34.48 1.24
CA TYR A 175 -20.59 35.77 1.68
C TYR A 175 -21.67 36.74 2.19
N GLY A 176 -22.84 36.78 1.53
CA GLY A 176 -23.97 37.61 1.95
C GLY A 176 -24.73 37.08 3.18
N ASN A 177 -24.75 35.76 3.40
CA ASN A 177 -25.62 35.10 4.40
C ASN A 177 -24.82 34.16 5.30
N GLN A 178 -24.00 34.69 6.21
CA GLN A 178 -23.15 33.87 7.09
C GLN A 178 -23.94 32.90 7.99
N GLN A 179 -25.24 33.12 8.24
CA GLN A 179 -26.07 32.15 8.96
C GLN A 179 -26.19 30.79 8.24
N LEU A 180 -26.00 30.76 6.91
CA LEU A 180 -25.92 29.49 6.15
C LEU A 180 -24.71 28.66 6.60
N ILE A 181 -23.55 29.28 6.83
CA ILE A 181 -22.31 28.61 7.25
C ILE A 181 -22.51 27.88 8.58
N ASP A 182 -23.22 28.50 9.51
CA ASP A 182 -23.51 27.90 10.82
C ASP A 182 -24.59 26.82 10.75
N ALA A 183 -25.53 26.92 9.79
CA ALA A 183 -26.68 26.02 9.69
C ALA A 183 -26.39 24.68 8.98
N VAL A 184 -25.56 24.67 7.93
CA VAL A 184 -25.25 23.46 7.13
C VAL A 184 -24.30 22.50 7.86
N ASP A 185 -24.25 21.21 7.48
CA ASP A 185 -23.33 20.25 8.11
C ASP A 185 -21.89 20.48 7.61
N TYR A 186 -21.74 20.76 6.31
CA TYR A 186 -20.53 21.21 5.61
C TYR A 186 -20.92 22.26 4.57
N ILE A 187 -19.99 23.16 4.20
CA ILE A 187 -20.25 24.21 3.21
C ILE A 187 -20.20 23.58 1.81
N SER A 188 -21.22 23.83 0.98
CA SER A 188 -21.27 23.33 -0.40
C SER A 188 -21.44 24.48 -1.37
N VAL A 189 -20.42 24.73 -2.21
CA VAL A 189 -20.42 25.86 -3.17
C VAL A 189 -20.44 25.40 -4.61
N ASN A 190 -21.29 26.04 -5.41
CA ASN A 190 -21.24 25.98 -6.85
C ASN A 190 -20.32 27.12 -7.34
N GLN A 191 -19.25 26.78 -8.06
CA GLN A 191 -18.20 27.74 -8.41
C GLN A 191 -17.63 27.44 -9.80
N PHE A 192 -17.85 28.37 -10.73
CA PHE A 192 -17.46 28.25 -12.13
C PHE A 192 -16.76 29.52 -12.61
N SER A 193 -15.42 29.53 -12.59
CA SER A 193 -14.65 30.59 -13.25
C SER A 193 -14.96 30.70 -14.76
N PHE A 194 -15.43 29.61 -15.37
CA PHE A 194 -16.01 29.60 -16.73
C PHE A 194 -17.11 30.65 -16.92
N TRP A 195 -18.03 30.83 -15.96
CA TRP A 195 -19.11 31.83 -16.04
C TRP A 195 -18.67 33.23 -15.58
N GLU A 196 -17.46 33.37 -15.03
CA GLU A 196 -16.83 34.65 -14.71
C GLU A 196 -16.02 35.25 -15.88
N ARG A 197 -16.05 34.61 -17.06
CA ARG A 197 -15.23 34.96 -18.24
C ARG A 197 -13.72 34.91 -17.96
N ALA A 198 -13.30 33.95 -17.12
CA ALA A 198 -11.89 33.66 -16.89
C ALA A 198 -11.16 33.28 -18.19
N ASP A 199 -9.90 33.67 -18.29
CA ASP A 199 -8.97 32.99 -19.20
C ASP A 199 -8.70 31.58 -18.65
N VAL A 200 -8.58 30.57 -19.51
CA VAL A 200 -8.34 29.18 -19.06
C VAL A 200 -7.04 29.04 -18.25
N ASN A 201 -6.02 29.85 -18.55
CA ASN A 201 -4.75 29.89 -17.83
C ASN A 201 -4.87 30.50 -16.41
N GLU A 202 -6.03 31.09 -16.09
CA GLU A 202 -6.40 31.66 -14.79
C GLU A 202 -7.58 30.93 -14.13
N GLY A 203 -8.23 29.97 -14.81
CA GLY A 203 -9.51 29.41 -14.35
C GLY A 203 -9.44 28.75 -12.97
N ALA A 204 -8.36 28.01 -12.68
CA ALA A 204 -8.14 27.38 -11.38
C ALA A 204 -7.68 28.41 -10.32
N ALA A 205 -6.79 29.34 -10.69
CA ALA A 205 -6.34 30.46 -9.84
C ALA A 205 -7.51 31.35 -9.36
N ILE A 206 -8.40 31.77 -10.26
CA ILE A 206 -9.62 32.53 -9.94
C ILE A 206 -10.52 31.73 -8.99
N THR A 207 -10.61 30.41 -9.16
CA THR A 207 -11.42 29.55 -8.26
C THR A 207 -10.81 29.49 -6.85
N LEU A 208 -9.48 29.44 -6.73
CA LEU A 208 -8.76 29.49 -5.47
C LEU A 208 -8.87 30.88 -4.80
N ASP A 209 -8.76 31.97 -5.56
CA ASP A 209 -8.93 33.34 -5.08
C ASP A 209 -10.35 33.58 -4.56
N ARG A 210 -11.39 33.12 -5.30
CA ARG A 210 -12.80 33.15 -4.86
C ARG A 210 -12.97 32.43 -3.52
N LEU A 211 -12.33 31.28 -3.35
CA LEU A 211 -12.37 30.50 -2.11
C LEU A 211 -11.58 31.12 -0.95
N LYS A 212 -10.63 32.03 -1.17
CA LYS A 212 -9.63 32.48 -0.18
C LYS A 212 -10.24 32.97 1.15
N SER A 213 -11.21 33.87 1.10
CA SER A 213 -11.89 34.38 2.31
C SER A 213 -12.81 33.34 2.94
N LEU A 214 -13.56 32.59 2.12
CA LEU A 214 -14.42 31.52 2.61
C LEU A 214 -13.61 30.39 3.26
N ARG A 215 -12.40 30.07 2.79
CA ARG A 215 -11.48 29.14 3.45
C ARG A 215 -11.20 29.61 4.87
N GLN A 216 -10.80 30.87 5.06
CA GLN A 216 -10.54 31.42 6.40
C GLN A 216 -11.77 31.39 7.31
N VAL A 217 -12.96 31.73 6.80
CA VAL A 217 -14.21 31.72 7.59
C VAL A 217 -14.69 30.29 7.86
N ALA A 218 -14.58 29.38 6.88
CA ALA A 218 -14.88 27.97 7.06
C ALA A 218 -14.00 27.43 8.17
N VAL A 219 -12.68 27.57 8.01
CA VAL A 219 -11.65 27.33 9.03
C VAL A 219 -12.11 27.93 10.38
N GLN A 220 -12.41 29.22 10.53
CA GLN A 220 -12.86 29.84 11.80
C GLN A 220 -14.14 29.24 12.39
N LYS A 221 -15.21 29.15 11.58
CA LYS A 221 -16.44 28.43 11.94
C LYS A 221 -16.24 26.94 11.99
N ASN A 222 -14.98 26.50 11.89
CA ASN A 222 -14.47 25.16 11.94
C ASN A 222 -14.61 24.37 10.58
N LYS A 223 -15.59 24.66 9.69
CA LYS A 223 -16.13 23.87 8.53
C LYS A 223 -15.17 23.29 7.46
N LYS A 224 -15.56 22.14 6.86
CA LYS A 224 -15.10 21.64 5.54
C LYS A 224 -15.88 22.32 4.41
N ILE A 225 -15.20 22.63 3.31
CA ILE A 225 -15.79 23.08 2.03
C ILE A 225 -15.82 21.90 1.06
N VAL A 226 -16.93 21.77 0.34
CA VAL A 226 -17.10 20.92 -0.84
C VAL A 226 -17.47 21.82 -2.02
N ILE A 227 -16.82 21.65 -3.15
CA ILE A 227 -17.19 22.35 -4.38
C ILE A 227 -18.21 21.46 -5.10
N SER A 228 -19.50 21.70 -4.89
CA SER A 228 -20.58 20.85 -5.40
C SER A 228 -20.66 20.84 -6.92
N GLU A 229 -20.29 21.94 -7.58
CA GLU A 229 -20.32 22.05 -9.04
C GLU A 229 -19.16 22.92 -9.52
N VAL A 230 -18.32 22.35 -10.37
CA VAL A 230 -17.19 22.99 -11.04
C VAL A 230 -16.91 22.27 -12.35
N GLY A 231 -16.60 23.01 -13.41
CA GLY A 231 -16.31 22.44 -14.72
C GLY A 231 -16.03 23.50 -15.78
N TRP A 232 -15.69 23.05 -16.98
CA TRP A 232 -15.43 23.89 -18.14
C TRP A 232 -16.06 23.27 -19.38
N SER A 233 -16.64 24.08 -20.26
CA SER A 233 -17.32 23.58 -21.47
C SER A 233 -16.33 23.30 -22.59
N SER A 234 -16.54 22.20 -23.34
CA SER A 234 -15.69 21.87 -24.51
C SER A 234 -16.16 22.47 -25.83
N ASN A 235 -17.36 23.04 -25.92
CA ASN A 235 -17.92 23.54 -27.18
C ASN A 235 -19.11 24.49 -26.96
N GLY A 236 -19.44 25.31 -27.97
CA GLY A 236 -20.48 26.33 -27.94
C GLY A 236 -19.96 27.71 -27.53
N GLU A 237 -20.75 28.76 -27.79
CA GLU A 237 -20.36 30.14 -27.49
C GLU A 237 -21.46 30.84 -26.67
N ASP A 238 -21.04 31.71 -25.74
CA ASP A 238 -21.92 32.62 -25.01
C ASP A 238 -21.12 33.88 -24.61
N PRO A 239 -21.60 35.11 -24.91
CA PRO A 239 -20.84 36.34 -24.62
C PRO A 239 -20.59 36.63 -23.13
N ALA A 240 -21.28 35.93 -22.22
CA ALA A 240 -21.07 36.01 -20.77
C ALA A 240 -20.25 34.83 -20.22
N ALA A 241 -19.67 33.98 -21.07
CA ALA A 241 -18.86 32.83 -20.69
C ALA A 241 -17.41 32.93 -21.18
N SER A 242 -16.56 32.07 -20.62
CA SER A 242 -15.19 31.86 -21.07
C SER A 242 -15.14 31.08 -22.39
N VAL A 243 -14.00 31.15 -23.09
CA VAL A 243 -13.81 30.41 -24.35
C VAL A 243 -13.91 28.90 -24.10
N SER A 244 -14.92 28.26 -24.72
CA SER A 244 -15.06 26.81 -24.72
C SER A 244 -14.17 26.20 -25.81
N SER A 245 -13.50 25.10 -25.49
CA SER A 245 -12.83 24.23 -26.46
C SER A 245 -12.46 22.90 -25.78
N PRO A 246 -12.24 21.80 -26.53
CA PRO A 246 -11.79 20.54 -25.96
C PRO A 246 -10.47 20.68 -25.19
N GLU A 247 -9.55 21.50 -25.70
CA GLU A 247 -8.25 21.82 -25.11
C GLU A 247 -8.43 22.63 -23.83
N ASN A 248 -9.27 23.67 -23.85
CA ASN A 248 -9.54 24.49 -22.67
C ASN A 248 -10.21 23.67 -21.56
N GLN A 249 -11.10 22.74 -21.91
CA GLN A 249 -11.74 21.85 -20.94
C GLN A 249 -10.72 20.97 -20.19
N VAL A 250 -9.79 20.34 -20.90
CA VAL A 250 -8.78 19.47 -20.25
C VAL A 250 -7.66 20.25 -19.58
N LYS A 251 -7.32 21.44 -20.10
CA LYS A 251 -6.40 22.35 -19.42
C LYS A 251 -6.96 22.80 -18.08
N PHE A 252 -8.19 23.31 -18.06
CA PHE A 252 -8.87 23.66 -16.81
C PHE A 252 -8.98 22.46 -15.87
N PHE A 253 -9.36 21.28 -16.38
CA PHE A 253 -9.43 20.06 -15.55
C PHE A 253 -8.06 19.72 -14.92
N SER A 254 -6.97 19.77 -15.70
CA SER A 254 -5.62 19.47 -15.23
C SER A 254 -5.15 20.45 -14.17
N ASP A 255 -5.29 21.75 -14.45
CA ASP A 255 -4.91 22.84 -13.53
C ASP A 255 -5.74 22.79 -12.25
N PHE A 256 -7.07 22.65 -12.37
CA PHE A 256 -7.98 22.54 -11.23
C PHE A 256 -7.75 21.28 -10.41
N PHE A 257 -7.47 20.11 -11.03
CA PHE A 257 -7.18 18.86 -10.32
C PHE A 257 -5.95 19.00 -9.42
N GLN A 258 -4.87 19.59 -9.93
CA GLN A 258 -3.63 19.80 -9.16
C GLN A 258 -3.86 20.78 -8.01
N MET A 259 -4.49 21.92 -8.29
CA MET A 259 -4.87 22.92 -7.28
C MET A 259 -5.74 22.28 -6.18
N ALA A 260 -6.85 21.66 -6.56
CA ALA A 260 -7.82 21.07 -5.63
C ALA A 260 -7.20 19.96 -4.77
N ARG A 261 -6.36 19.10 -5.36
CA ARG A 261 -5.64 18.07 -4.61
C ARG A 261 -4.61 18.66 -3.66
N SER A 262 -3.90 19.72 -4.03
CA SER A 262 -2.90 20.35 -3.17
C SER A 262 -3.48 21.07 -1.94
N HIS A 263 -4.74 21.53 -2.03
CA HIS A 263 -5.50 22.13 -0.92
C HIS A 263 -6.50 21.17 -0.25
N ASN A 264 -6.55 19.89 -0.67
CA ASN A 264 -7.45 18.87 -0.14
C ASN A 264 -8.96 19.25 -0.23
N PHE A 265 -9.37 19.79 -1.38
CA PHE A 265 -10.79 20.04 -1.67
C PHE A 265 -11.50 18.78 -2.17
N ASP A 266 -12.64 18.44 -1.55
CA ASP A 266 -13.63 17.58 -2.19
C ASP A 266 -14.38 18.41 -3.23
N TYR A 267 -14.56 17.86 -4.43
CA TYR A 267 -15.36 18.49 -5.47
C TYR A 267 -16.12 17.46 -6.30
N TYR A 268 -17.19 17.91 -6.95
CA TYR A 268 -17.92 17.15 -7.95
C TYR A 268 -17.79 17.83 -9.31
N TRP A 269 -17.19 17.13 -10.28
CA TRP A 269 -17.10 17.66 -11.64
C TRP A 269 -18.51 17.80 -12.25
N TYR A 270 -18.80 18.98 -12.77
CA TYR A 270 -19.99 19.28 -13.55
C TYR A 270 -19.64 19.13 -15.03
N ILE A 271 -20.11 18.10 -15.73
CA ILE A 271 -21.01 17.00 -15.33
C ILE A 271 -20.49 15.67 -15.92
N ALA A 272 -21.10 14.52 -15.61
CA ALA A 272 -20.72 13.24 -16.21
C ALA A 272 -20.83 13.26 -17.74
N PHE A 273 -22.05 13.49 -18.26
CA PHE A 273 -22.37 13.36 -19.68
C PHE A 273 -22.79 14.70 -20.28
N ASP A 274 -22.42 14.95 -21.53
CA ASP A 274 -23.01 16.02 -22.34
C ASP A 274 -24.55 15.91 -22.40
N SER A 275 -25.23 17.00 -22.76
CA SER A 275 -26.69 17.11 -22.62
C SER A 275 -27.30 18.16 -23.56
N GLN A 276 -27.55 17.78 -24.81
CA GLN A 276 -28.15 18.62 -25.86
C GLN A 276 -29.59 19.07 -25.54
N TRP A 277 -30.29 18.32 -24.67
CA TRP A 277 -31.62 18.71 -24.18
C TRP A 277 -31.61 20.06 -23.45
N ARG A 278 -30.48 20.47 -22.86
CA ARG A 278 -30.34 21.78 -22.18
C ARG A 278 -30.50 22.94 -23.15
N VAL A 279 -29.85 22.87 -24.30
CA VAL A 279 -29.98 23.85 -25.40
C VAL A 279 -31.39 23.77 -26.01
N THR A 280 -31.93 22.56 -26.13
CA THR A 280 -33.31 22.36 -26.62
C THR A 280 -34.34 23.05 -25.71
N ASN A 281 -34.15 23.03 -24.39
CA ASN A 281 -34.94 23.77 -23.40
C ASN A 281 -34.66 25.29 -23.37
N GLY A 282 -33.85 25.83 -24.28
CA GLY A 282 -33.51 27.27 -24.33
C GLY A 282 -32.30 27.67 -23.49
N GLY A 283 -31.55 26.72 -22.93
CA GLY A 283 -30.26 26.95 -22.29
C GLY A 283 -29.16 27.33 -23.29
N LYS A 284 -28.03 27.82 -22.78
CA LYS A 284 -26.92 28.32 -23.61
C LYS A 284 -26.18 27.19 -24.32
N ALA A 285 -25.66 27.45 -25.52
CA ALA A 285 -24.93 26.46 -26.33
C ALA A 285 -23.79 25.76 -25.57
N VAL A 286 -23.11 26.49 -24.67
CA VAL A 286 -22.03 25.98 -23.81
C VAL A 286 -22.50 24.95 -22.77
N GLU A 287 -23.75 24.99 -22.31
CA GLU A 287 -24.26 24.14 -21.23
C GLU A 287 -24.38 22.67 -21.62
N ALA A 288 -24.55 22.37 -22.90
CA ALA A 288 -24.63 21.00 -23.40
C ALA A 288 -23.29 20.26 -23.39
N ASN A 289 -22.16 20.95 -23.20
CA ASN A 289 -20.81 20.45 -23.51
C ASN A 289 -19.85 20.35 -22.30
N PHE A 290 -20.39 20.31 -21.07
CA PHE A 290 -19.63 20.17 -19.81
C PHE A 290 -19.26 18.72 -19.44
N GLY A 291 -19.73 17.72 -20.18
CA GLY A 291 -19.50 16.31 -19.91
C GLY A 291 -18.04 15.89 -19.98
N MET A 292 -17.64 14.90 -19.16
CA MET A 292 -16.43 14.09 -19.41
C MET A 292 -16.69 13.02 -20.49
N PHE A 293 -17.94 12.58 -20.57
CA PHE A 293 -18.48 11.64 -21.54
C PHE A 293 -19.44 12.35 -22.50
N LYS A 294 -19.64 11.78 -23.69
CA LYS A 294 -20.71 12.17 -24.61
C LYS A 294 -22.03 11.49 -24.23
N GLU A 295 -23.13 11.85 -24.89
CA GLU A 295 -24.46 11.24 -24.67
C GLU A 295 -24.56 9.75 -25.01
N ASP A 296 -23.60 9.18 -25.75
CA ASP A 296 -23.50 7.73 -26.05
C ASP A 296 -22.73 6.92 -24.99
N ASP A 297 -22.35 7.60 -23.91
CA ASP A 297 -21.53 7.16 -22.77
C ASP A 297 -20.06 6.88 -23.13
N SER A 298 -19.59 7.26 -24.32
CA SER A 298 -18.16 7.26 -24.67
C SER A 298 -17.43 8.42 -23.99
N MET A 299 -16.23 8.18 -23.45
CA MET A 299 -15.38 9.26 -22.94
C MET A 299 -14.97 10.18 -24.09
N LYS A 300 -14.93 11.50 -23.87
CA LYS A 300 -14.45 12.42 -24.89
C LYS A 300 -12.95 12.24 -25.12
N SER A 301 -12.51 12.33 -26.38
CA SER A 301 -11.12 12.05 -26.78
C SER A 301 -10.09 12.95 -26.11
N ASN A 302 -10.44 14.20 -25.77
CA ASN A 302 -9.60 15.09 -24.98
C ASN A 302 -9.30 14.49 -23.59
N PHE A 303 -10.30 13.92 -22.89
CA PHE A 303 -10.09 13.22 -21.62
C PHE A 303 -9.38 11.87 -21.77
N GLN A 304 -9.61 11.13 -22.86
CA GLN A 304 -8.91 9.86 -23.13
C GLN A 304 -7.40 10.05 -23.32
N GLN A 305 -7.00 11.18 -23.91
CA GLN A 305 -5.60 11.53 -24.17
C GLN A 305 -4.92 12.22 -22.97
N LEU A 306 -5.69 12.62 -21.95
CA LEU A 306 -5.19 13.39 -20.82
C LEU A 306 -4.42 12.50 -19.84
N THR A 307 -3.11 12.77 -19.72
CA THR A 307 -2.25 12.17 -18.70
C THR A 307 -1.83 13.24 -17.70
N ILE A 308 -2.27 13.12 -16.45
CA ILE A 308 -1.90 14.03 -15.36
C ILE A 308 -0.76 13.41 -14.55
N GLY A 309 0.45 13.94 -14.72
CA GLY A 309 1.61 13.62 -13.89
C GLY A 309 1.56 14.35 -12.53
N TRP A 310 2.05 13.74 -11.46
CA TRP A 310 2.07 14.39 -10.15
C TRP A 310 3.21 15.42 -10.03
N LYS A 311 2.94 16.56 -9.37
CA LYS A 311 3.91 17.64 -9.17
C LYS A 311 4.06 17.86 -7.67
N ASP A 312 5.24 17.57 -7.13
CA ASP A 312 5.47 17.66 -5.70
C ASP A 312 5.55 19.13 -5.22
N PRO A 313 4.75 19.54 -4.22
CA PRO A 313 4.89 20.84 -3.58
C PRO A 313 6.19 20.89 -2.78
N ARG A 314 7.08 21.82 -3.13
CA ARG A 314 8.43 21.97 -2.59
C ARG A 314 8.65 23.42 -2.16
N ALA A 315 9.44 23.61 -1.10
CA ALA A 315 9.90 24.94 -0.72
C ALA A 315 11.21 25.25 -1.45
N ILE A 316 11.27 26.44 -2.06
CA ILE A 316 12.46 26.95 -2.74
C ILE A 316 13.21 27.83 -1.73
N ARG A 317 14.48 27.50 -1.44
CA ARG A 317 15.29 28.18 -0.43
C ARG A 317 16.57 28.72 -1.04
N ASN A 318 16.92 29.98 -0.75
CA ASN A 318 18.25 30.52 -1.04
C ASN A 318 19.27 29.94 -0.03
N ALA A 319 20.34 29.29 -0.48
CA ALA A 319 21.32 28.69 0.44
C ALA A 319 22.23 29.71 1.17
N GLY A 320 22.44 30.91 0.61
CA GLY A 320 23.22 31.97 1.24
C GLY A 320 22.49 32.61 2.42
N THR A 321 21.17 32.79 2.32
CA THR A 321 20.35 33.50 3.32
C THR A 321 19.44 32.58 4.15
N ASN A 322 19.26 31.32 3.75
CA ASN A 322 18.28 30.35 4.28
C ASN A 322 16.81 30.80 4.22
N LEU A 323 16.50 31.91 3.55
CA LEU A 323 15.14 32.39 3.35
C LEU A 323 14.43 31.59 2.24
N LEU A 324 13.09 31.60 2.29
CA LEU A 324 12.20 30.86 1.41
C LEU A 324 11.53 31.77 0.39
N LEU A 325 11.46 31.33 -0.86
CA LEU A 325 10.69 32.01 -1.89
C LEU A 325 9.21 32.05 -1.49
N SER A 326 8.67 33.26 -1.45
CA SER A 326 7.35 33.58 -0.96
C SER A 326 6.62 34.44 -1.97
N GLU A 327 5.30 34.25 -2.10
CA GLU A 327 4.43 35.09 -2.93
C GLU A 327 3.33 35.74 -2.10
N ASN A 328 3.11 37.04 -2.28
CA ASN A 328 1.96 37.70 -1.69
C ASN A 328 1.41 38.80 -2.60
N GLY A 329 0.18 38.61 -3.10
CA GLY A 329 -0.51 39.60 -3.91
C GLY A 329 0.15 39.87 -5.26
N GLY A 330 0.81 38.85 -5.84
CA GLY A 330 1.54 38.96 -7.10
C GLY A 330 3.04 39.26 -6.94
N GLU A 331 3.48 39.85 -5.82
CA GLU A 331 4.91 40.08 -5.57
C GLU A 331 5.62 38.83 -5.06
N VAL A 332 6.86 38.59 -5.52
CA VAL A 332 7.72 37.50 -5.04
C VAL A 332 8.96 38.03 -4.32
N TYR A 333 9.31 37.38 -3.21
CA TYR A 333 10.38 37.80 -2.30
C TYR A 333 10.88 36.61 -1.49
N MET A 334 12.09 36.72 -0.92
CA MET A 334 12.56 35.76 0.07
C MET A 334 12.09 36.17 1.48
N SER A 335 11.48 35.24 2.22
CA SER A 335 11.03 35.47 3.60
C SER A 335 11.43 34.37 4.57
N ALA A 336 11.40 34.68 5.87
CA ALA A 336 11.64 33.68 6.91
C ALA A 336 10.45 32.71 7.00
N LYS A 337 10.72 31.43 7.32
CA LYS A 337 9.68 30.41 7.54
C LYS A 337 8.65 30.91 8.55
N SER A 338 7.38 30.96 8.14
CA SER A 338 6.27 31.37 9.01
C SER A 338 5.68 30.18 9.78
N ASN A 339 4.82 30.45 10.77
CA ASN A 339 3.91 29.49 11.42
C ASN A 339 2.43 29.86 11.21
N ASP A 340 2.14 30.80 10.31
CA ASP A 340 0.78 31.02 9.79
C ASP A 340 0.56 30.09 8.59
N TRP A 341 -0.55 29.35 8.57
CA TRP A 341 -0.83 28.35 7.52
C TRP A 341 -0.96 28.98 6.13
N LEU A 342 -1.48 30.20 6.03
CA LEU A 342 -1.65 30.91 4.76
C LEU A 342 -0.29 31.40 4.26
N VAL A 343 0.56 31.93 5.15
CA VAL A 343 1.93 32.32 4.80
C VAL A 343 2.81 31.10 4.48
N GLN A 344 2.53 29.93 5.05
CA GLN A 344 3.19 28.69 4.64
C GLN A 344 2.71 28.17 3.28
N GLU A 345 1.43 28.35 2.90
CA GLU A 345 1.00 28.12 1.51
C GLU A 345 1.70 29.08 0.52
N GLN A 346 1.95 30.32 0.93
CA GLN A 346 2.73 31.31 0.15
C GLN A 346 4.21 30.93 -0.03
N GLN A 347 4.74 30.04 0.81
CA GLN A 347 6.14 29.58 0.79
C GLN A 347 6.34 28.27 0.01
N VAL A 348 5.30 27.76 -0.68
CA VAL A 348 5.29 26.45 -1.34
C VAL A 348 5.03 26.60 -2.84
N TRP A 349 5.82 25.89 -3.63
CA TRP A 349 5.87 25.99 -5.08
C TRP A 349 5.94 24.60 -5.73
N PHE A 350 5.50 24.50 -6.98
CA PHE A 350 5.62 23.31 -7.82
C PHE A 350 6.59 23.59 -8.95
N PHE A 351 7.48 22.67 -9.27
CA PHE A 351 8.27 22.73 -10.50
C PHE A 351 7.74 21.69 -11.48
N ASP A 352 7.35 22.14 -12.67
CA ASP A 352 7.00 21.27 -13.79
C ASP A 352 8.20 21.17 -14.73
N SER A 353 8.84 20.01 -14.79
CA SER A 353 9.98 19.76 -15.69
C SER A 353 9.57 19.62 -17.16
N ALA A 354 8.30 19.33 -17.45
CA ALA A 354 7.79 19.18 -18.82
C ALA A 354 7.44 20.55 -19.44
N THR A 355 6.79 21.44 -18.68
CA THR A 355 6.50 22.81 -19.15
C THR A 355 7.60 23.82 -18.78
N GLN A 356 8.57 23.44 -17.95
CA GLN A 356 9.61 24.27 -17.35
C GLN A 356 9.07 25.44 -16.50
N GLN A 357 7.85 25.32 -15.95
CA GLN A 357 7.24 26.37 -15.14
C GLN A 357 7.41 26.12 -13.64
N VAL A 358 7.55 27.22 -12.88
CA VAL A 358 7.53 27.23 -11.41
C VAL A 358 6.21 27.85 -10.97
N ARG A 359 5.33 27.10 -10.31
CA ARG A 359 3.96 27.52 -9.96
C ARG A 359 3.76 27.68 -8.46
N SER A 360 3.16 28.78 -8.02
CA SER A 360 2.85 29.07 -6.62
C SER A 360 1.68 28.22 -6.12
N LYS A 361 1.76 27.71 -4.89
CA LYS A 361 0.62 27.05 -4.23
C LYS A 361 -0.43 28.05 -3.71
N SER A 362 -0.05 29.26 -3.32
CA SER A 362 -1.01 30.22 -2.73
C SER A 362 -1.96 30.87 -3.75
N SER A 363 -1.56 30.92 -5.01
CA SER A 363 -2.29 31.60 -6.09
C SER A 363 -2.54 30.75 -7.32
N ASP A 364 -1.91 29.57 -7.43
CA ASP A 364 -1.94 28.72 -8.62
C ASP A 364 -1.38 29.39 -9.90
N ARG A 365 -0.57 30.45 -9.75
CA ARG A 365 0.08 31.23 -10.83
C ARG A 365 1.57 30.91 -10.97
N CYS A 366 2.16 31.24 -12.12
CA CYS A 366 3.54 30.88 -12.48
C CYS A 366 4.52 32.04 -12.26
N LEU A 367 5.74 31.73 -11.84
CA LEU A 367 6.86 32.64 -11.73
C LEU A 367 7.26 33.15 -13.12
N ASP A 368 7.25 34.46 -13.30
CA ASP A 368 7.38 35.14 -14.59
C ASP A 368 8.44 36.24 -14.50
N ALA A 369 9.45 36.16 -15.38
CA ALA A 369 10.51 37.14 -15.55
C ALA A 369 10.04 38.29 -16.47
N TYR A 370 9.03 39.03 -16.01
CA TYR A 370 8.36 40.12 -16.74
C TYR A 370 9.33 41.13 -17.38
N GLN A 371 10.48 41.34 -16.73
CA GLN A 371 11.58 42.17 -17.22
C GLN A 371 12.85 41.33 -17.37
N ALA A 372 13.05 40.76 -18.56
CA ALA A 372 14.21 39.94 -18.89
C ALA A 372 15.48 40.77 -19.21
N TRP A 373 15.95 41.56 -18.25
CA TRP A 373 17.21 42.30 -18.30
C TRP A 373 17.84 42.38 -16.90
N ASP A 374 19.11 42.80 -16.82
CA ASP A 374 19.93 42.75 -15.60
C ASP A 374 19.44 43.70 -14.49
N GLY A 375 18.89 43.14 -13.41
CA GLY A 375 18.15 43.86 -12.36
C GLY A 375 16.63 43.95 -12.59
N GLY A 376 16.09 43.21 -13.55
CA GLY A 376 14.66 43.23 -13.91
C GLY A 376 13.76 42.50 -12.91
N ILE A 377 12.52 42.98 -12.79
CA ILE A 377 11.51 42.47 -11.84
C ILE A 377 11.01 41.07 -12.24
N VAL A 378 10.98 40.16 -11.25
CA VAL A 378 10.27 38.88 -11.29
C VAL A 378 8.97 39.00 -10.47
N HIS A 379 7.89 38.38 -10.93
CA HIS A 379 6.59 38.32 -10.22
C HIS A 379 5.87 36.98 -10.47
N VAL A 380 4.61 36.83 -10.04
CA VAL A 380 3.75 35.74 -10.57
C VAL A 380 2.71 36.25 -11.56
N TYR A 381 2.47 35.46 -12.59
CA TYR A 381 1.48 35.72 -13.63
C TYR A 381 0.79 34.42 -14.08
N ARG A 382 -0.27 34.52 -14.88
CA ARG A 382 -1.04 33.35 -15.35
C ARG A 382 -0.15 32.35 -16.10
N CYS A 383 -0.32 31.06 -15.81
CA CYS A 383 0.55 30.01 -16.35
C CYS A 383 0.28 29.75 -17.84
N ILE A 384 1.10 30.32 -18.73
CA ILE A 384 0.99 30.18 -20.18
C ILE A 384 2.12 29.26 -20.68
N GLU A 385 1.75 28.10 -21.22
CA GLU A 385 2.73 27.08 -21.63
C GLU A 385 3.64 27.52 -22.79
N SER A 386 3.23 28.49 -23.61
CA SER A 386 4.05 29.08 -24.67
C SER A 386 4.87 30.30 -24.23
N GLU A 387 4.70 30.80 -23.00
CA GLU A 387 5.38 32.02 -22.56
C GLU A 387 6.86 31.75 -22.27
N ALA A 388 7.74 32.48 -22.95
CA ALA A 388 9.18 32.33 -22.86
C ALA A 388 9.73 32.84 -21.52
N ASN A 389 9.09 33.86 -20.93
CA ASN A 389 9.48 34.46 -19.63
C ASN A 389 9.05 33.64 -18.40
N GLN A 390 8.39 32.50 -18.61
CA GLN A 390 7.99 31.56 -17.53
C GLN A 390 8.82 30.27 -17.55
N LYS A 391 9.93 30.23 -18.30
CA LYS A 391 10.73 29.02 -18.53
C LYS A 391 11.97 29.00 -17.65
N TRP A 392 11.96 28.12 -16.66
CA TRP A 392 13.00 27.98 -15.66
C TRP A 392 13.61 26.57 -15.73
N SER A 393 14.93 26.49 -15.57
CA SER A 393 15.69 25.25 -15.54
C SER A 393 16.52 25.17 -14.26
N LEU A 394 16.53 24.00 -13.63
CA LEU A 394 17.34 23.73 -12.45
C LEU A 394 18.69 23.13 -12.87
N GLU A 395 19.77 23.88 -12.64
CA GLU A 395 21.13 23.35 -12.82
C GLU A 395 21.48 22.40 -11.67
N SER A 396 21.66 21.12 -11.97
CA SER A 396 21.88 20.05 -10.98
C SER A 396 23.20 20.18 -10.22
N GLU A 397 24.24 20.73 -10.84
CA GLU A 397 25.59 20.86 -10.25
C GLU A 397 25.69 22.00 -9.23
N THR A 398 24.96 23.09 -9.45
CA THR A 398 25.03 24.32 -8.64
C THR A 398 23.77 24.58 -7.81
N GLY A 399 22.67 23.90 -8.13
CA GLY A 399 21.33 24.18 -7.64
C GLY A 399 20.71 25.46 -8.22
N LYS A 400 21.37 26.20 -9.11
CA LYS A 400 20.86 27.51 -9.57
C LYS A 400 19.58 27.33 -10.39
N LEU A 401 18.57 28.17 -10.10
CA LEU A 401 17.40 28.32 -10.96
C LEU A 401 17.74 29.30 -12.09
N LYS A 402 18.10 28.75 -13.26
CA LYS A 402 18.44 29.48 -14.47
C LYS A 402 17.19 29.74 -15.30
N HIS A 403 17.19 30.82 -16.07
CA HIS A 403 16.17 31.00 -17.08
C HIS A 403 16.51 30.17 -18.32
N ALA A 404 15.56 29.39 -18.83
CA ALA A 404 15.82 28.47 -19.94
C ALA A 404 16.00 29.19 -21.29
N THR A 405 15.32 30.33 -21.47
CA THR A 405 15.28 31.09 -22.74
C THR A 405 16.23 32.30 -22.78
N HIS A 406 16.68 32.80 -21.61
CA HIS A 406 17.59 33.95 -21.52
C HIS A 406 18.93 33.49 -20.92
N GLN A 407 19.84 33.08 -21.81
CA GLN A 407 21.11 32.48 -21.43
C GLN A 407 21.99 33.46 -20.63
N GLY A 408 22.60 32.96 -19.54
CA GLY A 408 23.43 33.74 -18.61
C GLY A 408 22.68 34.29 -17.39
N PHE A 409 21.35 34.33 -17.41
CA PHE A 409 20.55 34.91 -16.31
C PHE A 409 20.05 33.85 -15.31
N CYS A 410 20.13 34.20 -14.03
CA CYS A 410 19.61 33.39 -12.92
C CYS A 410 18.57 34.19 -12.10
N LEU A 411 17.79 33.47 -11.31
CA LEU A 411 17.00 34.06 -10.23
C LEU A 411 17.92 34.50 -9.08
N ASP A 412 17.86 35.78 -8.71
CA ASP A 412 18.70 36.39 -7.68
C ASP A 412 17.87 37.08 -6.57
N GLN A 413 18.48 37.27 -5.39
CA GLN A 413 17.87 37.94 -4.24
C GLN A 413 18.54 39.30 -3.98
N ASP A 414 17.84 40.40 -4.27
CA ASP A 414 18.31 41.74 -3.92
C ASP A 414 18.08 42.01 -2.41
N ALA A 415 19.16 41.86 -1.64
CA ALA A 415 19.19 42.18 -0.21
C ALA A 415 19.03 43.69 0.10
N GLY A 416 19.31 44.58 -0.85
CA GLY A 416 19.07 46.02 -0.76
C GLY A 416 17.61 46.40 -1.01
N GLN A 417 16.88 45.62 -1.81
CA GLN A 417 15.45 45.80 -2.08
C GLN A 417 14.55 44.86 -1.25
N ASN A 418 14.77 44.83 0.06
CA ASN A 418 13.89 44.14 1.02
C ASN A 418 13.74 42.62 0.74
N ASN A 419 14.75 42.00 0.13
CA ASN A 419 14.78 40.61 -0.34
C ASN A 419 13.82 40.30 -1.50
N LYS A 420 13.45 41.29 -2.33
CA LYS A 420 12.77 41.06 -3.60
C LYS A 420 13.63 40.23 -4.56
N LEU A 421 12.96 39.54 -5.48
CA LEU A 421 13.66 38.78 -6.51
C LEU A 421 13.85 39.59 -7.78
N GLN A 422 15.02 39.42 -8.38
CA GLN A 422 15.42 40.04 -9.62
C GLN A 422 16.04 39.02 -10.58
N PHE A 423 16.21 39.47 -11.82
CA PHE A 423 16.84 38.75 -12.90
C PHE A 423 18.29 39.23 -13.09
N ASP A 424 19.29 38.39 -12.84
CA ASP A 424 20.70 38.83 -12.77
C ASP A 424 21.63 37.95 -13.64
N SER A 425 22.51 38.61 -14.40
CA SER A 425 23.56 38.02 -15.27
C SER A 425 24.91 37.84 -14.59
N HIS A 426 25.16 38.51 -13.45
CA HIS A 426 26.39 38.44 -12.66
C HIS A 426 26.35 37.32 -11.59
N ALA A 427 25.27 36.55 -11.55
CA ALA A 427 25.03 35.42 -10.65
C ALA A 427 26.01 34.23 -10.81
N GLU A 428 27.13 34.37 -11.53
CA GLU A 428 28.18 33.35 -11.60
C GLU A 428 28.84 33.11 -10.22
N TYR A 429 28.97 34.14 -9.38
CA TYR A 429 29.54 33.99 -8.03
C TYR A 429 28.65 33.16 -7.10
N PRO A 430 29.19 32.15 -6.39
CA PRO A 430 28.40 31.18 -5.62
C PRO A 430 27.75 31.74 -4.33
N THR A 431 27.98 33.02 -4.00
CA THR A 431 27.49 33.68 -2.78
C THR A 431 26.19 34.45 -2.96
N LEU A 432 25.71 34.65 -4.20
CA LEU A 432 24.52 35.47 -4.50
C LEU A 432 23.36 34.65 -5.08
N ALA A 433 23.65 33.75 -6.03
CA ALA A 433 22.63 33.00 -6.75
C ALA A 433 21.73 32.12 -5.86
N VAL A 434 20.42 32.09 -6.17
CA VAL A 434 19.44 31.23 -5.50
C VAL A 434 19.71 29.76 -5.87
N SER A 435 20.46 29.06 -5.02
CA SER A 435 20.72 27.63 -5.13
C SER A 435 19.62 26.82 -4.42
N LEU A 436 18.76 26.19 -5.22
CA LEU A 436 17.72 25.25 -4.80
C LEU A 436 18.33 24.06 -4.05
N LYS A 437 18.26 24.12 -2.71
CA LYS A 437 18.14 22.89 -1.92
C LYS A 437 16.66 22.60 -1.73
N VAL A 438 16.12 21.76 -2.61
CA VAL A 438 14.73 21.30 -2.58
C VAL A 438 14.45 20.63 -1.23
N LEU A 439 13.58 21.25 -0.42
CA LEU A 439 13.16 20.70 0.87
C LEU A 439 11.91 19.82 0.71
N PRO A 440 11.74 18.75 1.52
CA PRO A 440 10.46 18.10 1.72
C PRO A 440 9.39 19.13 2.13
N SER A 441 8.14 18.88 1.74
CA SER A 441 7.05 19.87 1.76
C SER A 441 6.85 20.55 3.12
N ILE A 442 6.65 21.88 3.09
CA ILE A 442 6.22 22.64 4.28
C ILE A 442 4.72 22.36 4.49
N ALA A 443 4.40 21.65 5.56
CA ALA A 443 3.02 21.42 5.99
C ALA A 443 2.44 22.68 6.66
N PRO A 444 1.29 23.22 6.19
CA PRO A 444 0.62 24.37 6.79
C PRO A 444 0.23 24.15 8.27
N SER A 445 0.60 25.07 9.15
CA SER A 445 0.42 24.97 10.60
C SER A 445 -0.92 25.52 11.07
N ASN A 446 -1.82 24.58 11.35
CA ASN A 446 -2.97 24.67 12.27
C ASN A 446 -3.50 26.08 12.59
N ASN A 447 -4.72 26.35 12.15
CA ASN A 447 -5.83 25.98 13.04
C ASN A 447 -7.15 25.85 12.28
N PHE A 448 -8.19 25.47 13.03
CA PHE A 448 -9.61 25.79 12.79
C PHE A 448 -10.34 24.84 11.75
N LYS A 449 -11.35 23.96 12.09
CA LYS A 449 -11.35 22.73 12.97
C LYS A 449 -12.71 21.90 13.18
N MET A 450 -13.69 21.80 12.26
CA MET A 450 -15.08 21.28 12.51
C MET A 450 -15.18 19.77 12.62
N LYS A 451 -16.23 19.20 13.22
CA LYS A 451 -17.56 19.70 13.71
C LYS A 451 -18.69 19.89 12.68
N LEU A 452 -18.94 18.79 11.97
CA LEU A 452 -20.18 18.05 12.19
C LEU A 452 -21.42 18.90 12.50
N PHE A 453 -22.42 18.76 11.65
CA PHE A 453 -23.62 18.16 12.20
C PHE A 453 -23.67 16.71 11.70
N LEU A 454 -23.44 15.77 12.61
CA LEU A 454 -24.01 14.43 12.48
C LEU A 454 -25.52 14.57 12.66
N PRO A 455 -26.32 13.57 12.24
CA PRO A 455 -27.33 13.19 13.23
C PRO A 455 -27.92 11.77 13.14
N THR A 456 -27.49 10.88 14.04
CA THR A 456 -28.18 9.65 14.48
C THR A 456 -28.92 8.84 13.40
N VAL A 457 -28.47 7.65 12.94
CA VAL A 457 -28.22 6.42 13.70
C VAL A 457 -28.02 5.25 12.66
N ILE A 458 -27.97 3.98 13.10
CA ILE A 458 -28.15 2.66 12.42
C ILE A 458 -27.55 2.34 11.00
N ALA A 459 -26.80 1.22 10.99
CA ALA A 459 -26.58 0.24 9.89
C ALA A 459 -25.76 0.58 8.63
N SER A 460 -24.43 0.71 8.80
CA SER A 460 -23.40 -0.15 8.16
C SER A 460 -22.02 0.45 8.47
N VAL A 461 -21.44 0.08 9.60
CA VAL A 461 -20.01 0.36 9.79
C VAL A 461 -19.23 -0.74 9.08
N VAL A 462 -18.35 -0.37 8.17
CA VAL A 462 -17.14 -1.05 7.65
C VAL A 462 -16.76 -0.33 6.35
N LEU A 463 -15.63 0.40 6.36
CA LEU A 463 -14.94 1.01 5.20
C LEU A 463 -15.73 2.14 4.48
N LEU A 464 -15.18 3.32 4.18
CA LEU A 464 -13.78 3.66 3.96
C LEU A 464 -13.36 4.91 4.76
N LEU A 465 -12.69 4.70 5.90
CA LEU A 465 -11.51 5.53 6.18
C LEU A 465 -10.34 4.86 5.47
N SER A 466 -10.00 5.39 4.31
CA SER A 466 -8.73 5.16 3.64
C SER A 466 -8.32 6.49 3.05
N GLY A 467 -7.54 7.26 3.82
CA GLY A 467 -6.69 8.26 3.18
C GLY A 467 -5.79 7.54 2.18
N SER A 468 -5.41 8.22 1.10
CA SER A 468 -4.18 7.89 0.40
C SER A 468 -3.02 8.25 1.32
N THR A 469 -2.81 7.43 2.35
CA THR A 469 -1.51 7.27 2.98
C THR A 469 -0.62 6.63 1.92
N ASP A 470 0.55 7.21 1.68
CA ASP A 470 1.70 6.39 1.29
C ASP A 470 1.93 5.45 2.47
N ALA A 471 1.36 4.25 2.35
CA ALA A 471 1.34 3.30 3.44
C ALA A 471 2.76 2.74 3.60
N LEU A 472 3.21 2.63 4.85
CA LEU A 472 4.37 1.84 5.21
C LEU A 472 4.28 0.50 4.46
N ASN A 473 5.32 0.15 3.70
CA ASN A 473 5.25 -0.98 2.75
C ASN A 473 5.16 -2.36 3.44
N VAL A 474 5.16 -2.40 4.76
CA VAL A 474 4.98 -3.57 5.61
C VAL A 474 3.99 -3.28 6.74
N LYS A 475 3.35 -4.34 7.27
CA LYS A 475 2.52 -4.27 8.48
C LYS A 475 3.22 -4.93 9.67
N VAL A 476 3.03 -4.38 10.86
CA VAL A 476 3.38 -5.06 12.10
C VAL A 476 2.34 -6.12 12.47
N PRO A 477 2.69 -7.19 13.22
CA PRO A 477 1.72 -8.19 13.66
C PRO A 477 0.66 -7.64 14.60
N GLY A 478 0.98 -6.60 15.38
CA GLY A 478 0.10 -5.94 16.34
C GLY A 478 0.61 -4.56 16.78
N VAL A 479 -0.28 -3.74 17.33
CA VAL A 479 0.05 -2.50 18.07
C VAL A 479 -0.76 -2.44 19.37
N ASN A 480 -0.21 -1.90 20.45
CA ASN A 480 -1.05 -1.57 21.60
C ASN A 480 -1.74 -0.21 21.40
N TYR A 481 -2.80 -0.03 22.17
CA TYR A 481 -3.67 1.12 22.11
C TYR A 481 -4.18 1.49 23.51
N ASN A 482 -4.51 2.77 23.70
CA ASN A 482 -5.23 3.24 24.87
C ASN A 482 -6.16 4.39 24.44
N SER A 483 -7.33 4.51 25.06
CA SER A 483 -8.31 5.56 24.74
C SER A 483 -8.09 6.88 25.50
N ARG A 484 -6.90 7.17 26.04
CA ARG A 484 -6.64 8.43 26.75
C ARG A 484 -6.16 9.53 25.81
N LYS A 485 -6.54 10.77 26.15
CA LYS A 485 -6.12 12.01 25.47
C LYS A 485 -5.87 13.19 26.42
N GLY A 486 -5.95 12.97 27.73
CA GLY A 486 -5.76 14.00 28.75
C GLY A 486 -5.29 13.42 30.10
N PRO A 487 -4.90 14.29 31.05
CA PRO A 487 -4.29 13.88 32.32
C PRO A 487 -5.31 13.32 33.31
N ASP A 488 -4.84 12.68 34.38
CA ASP A 488 -5.66 11.90 35.33
C ASP A 488 -6.74 12.72 36.05
N TRP A 489 -6.45 13.98 36.36
CA TRP A 489 -7.37 14.90 37.01
C TRP A 489 -8.36 15.58 36.06
N ALA A 490 -8.25 15.37 34.74
CA ALA A 490 -9.19 15.93 33.80
C ALA A 490 -10.51 15.13 33.84
N PRO A 491 -11.68 15.81 33.67
CA PRO A 491 -12.95 15.10 33.56
C PRO A 491 -12.97 14.18 32.33
N ASP A 492 -13.74 13.10 32.37
CA ASP A 492 -13.68 12.04 31.35
C ASP A 492 -13.89 12.53 29.90
N ASN A 493 -14.71 13.56 29.68
CA ASN A 493 -14.89 14.16 28.34
C ASN A 493 -13.64 14.87 27.78
N GLN A 494 -12.65 15.15 28.63
CA GLN A 494 -11.34 15.70 28.27
C GLN A 494 -10.23 14.63 28.40
N ARG A 495 -10.31 13.74 29.39
CA ARG A 495 -9.34 12.67 29.65
C ARG A 495 -9.42 11.52 28.64
N CYS A 496 -10.62 11.23 28.11
CA CYS A 496 -10.91 10.05 27.32
C CYS A 496 -11.36 10.35 25.88
N LYS A 497 -10.95 9.49 24.95
CA LYS A 497 -11.44 9.44 23.56
C LYS A 497 -12.89 8.92 23.55
N THR A 498 -13.74 9.60 22.79
CA THR A 498 -15.11 9.21 22.47
C THR A 498 -15.14 8.02 21.51
N ALA A 499 -16.26 7.31 21.41
CA ALA A 499 -16.40 6.18 20.48
C ALA A 499 -16.07 6.54 19.01
N SER A 500 -16.33 7.79 18.58
CA SER A 500 -15.99 8.27 17.23
C SER A 500 -14.47 8.48 17.05
N GLU A 501 -13.78 8.98 18.07
CA GLU A 501 -12.32 9.08 18.09
C GLU A 501 -11.71 7.67 18.08
N VAL A 502 -12.16 6.76 18.96
CA VAL A 502 -11.71 5.35 18.96
C VAL A 502 -11.95 4.67 17.60
N GLN A 503 -13.08 4.94 16.94
CA GLN A 503 -13.36 4.39 15.60
C GLN A 503 -12.38 4.92 14.55
N LYS A 504 -12.05 6.22 14.56
CA LYS A 504 -11.03 6.82 13.67
C LYS A 504 -9.66 6.17 13.90
N ASP A 505 -9.27 6.01 15.16
CA ASP A 505 -8.02 5.37 15.56
C ASP A 505 -7.90 3.95 15.01
N MET A 506 -8.96 3.13 15.10
CA MET A 506 -8.95 1.75 14.61
C MET A 506 -8.75 1.68 13.09
N TYR A 507 -9.31 2.63 12.33
CA TYR A 507 -9.06 2.71 10.89
C TYR A 507 -7.64 3.16 10.55
N ALA A 508 -7.03 4.06 11.34
CA ALA A 508 -5.62 4.42 11.18
C ALA A 508 -4.71 3.21 11.48
N ILE A 509 -4.96 2.49 12.58
CA ILE A 509 -4.24 1.26 12.96
C ILE A 509 -4.34 0.20 11.85
N LYS A 510 -5.50 0.06 11.19
CA LYS A 510 -5.69 -0.91 10.08
C LYS A 510 -4.72 -0.70 8.91
N GLY A 511 -4.23 0.53 8.72
CA GLY A 511 -3.19 0.84 7.74
C GLY A 511 -1.83 0.20 8.03
N VAL A 512 -1.50 -0.07 9.30
CA VAL A 512 -0.18 -0.60 9.72
C VAL A 512 -0.22 -1.95 10.44
N SER A 513 -1.40 -2.42 10.86
CA SER A 513 -1.57 -3.66 11.62
C SER A 513 -2.89 -4.35 11.27
N ASP A 514 -3.00 -5.63 11.61
CA ASP A 514 -4.26 -6.38 11.59
C ASP A 514 -4.74 -6.80 13.00
N LYS A 515 -3.96 -6.50 14.05
CA LYS A 515 -4.29 -6.75 15.47
C LYS A 515 -4.09 -5.50 16.33
N VAL A 516 -4.93 -5.33 17.35
CA VAL A 516 -4.81 -4.29 18.38
C VAL A 516 -4.87 -4.89 19.79
N ARG A 517 -4.04 -4.41 20.71
CA ARG A 517 -4.04 -4.79 22.14
C ARG A 517 -4.43 -3.58 23.01
N ILE A 518 -5.23 -3.80 24.06
CA ILE A 518 -5.56 -2.80 25.09
C ILE A 518 -5.23 -3.29 26.49
N TYR A 519 -4.97 -2.40 27.43
CA TYR A 519 -4.45 -2.72 28.77
C TYR A 519 -5.53 -2.98 29.83
N SER A 520 -6.73 -2.43 29.64
CA SER A 520 -7.84 -2.40 30.61
C SER A 520 -9.17 -2.42 29.84
N LEU A 521 -10.25 -2.95 30.42
CA LEU A 521 -11.60 -2.79 29.88
C LEU A 521 -12.29 -1.53 30.44
N LEU A 522 -11.98 -1.19 31.69
CA LEU A 522 -12.59 -0.10 32.46
C LEU A 522 -12.07 1.28 32.10
N ASP A 523 -10.75 1.45 31.95
CA ASP A 523 -10.17 2.78 31.80
C ASP A 523 -10.66 3.44 30.50
N CYS A 524 -11.22 4.64 30.62
CA CYS A 524 -11.96 5.33 29.56
C CYS A 524 -13.09 4.52 28.88
N ASN A 525 -13.64 3.50 29.58
CA ASN A 525 -14.59 2.51 29.06
C ASN A 525 -14.12 1.85 27.74
N GLN A 526 -12.80 1.74 27.55
CA GLN A 526 -12.20 1.59 26.22
C GLN A 526 -12.64 0.32 25.49
N ALA A 527 -12.87 -0.80 26.18
CA ALA A 527 -13.26 -2.05 25.52
C ALA A 527 -14.65 -2.01 24.89
N GLU A 528 -15.61 -1.29 25.48
CA GLU A 528 -16.97 -1.18 24.93
C GLU A 528 -17.00 -0.36 23.62
N PHE A 529 -16.12 0.64 23.50
CA PHE A 529 -15.96 1.41 22.27
C PHE A 529 -15.04 0.71 21.25
N LEU A 530 -13.97 0.05 21.72
CA LEU A 530 -12.96 -0.56 20.86
C LEU A 530 -13.41 -1.89 20.24
N LEU A 531 -14.10 -2.77 20.95
CA LEU A 531 -14.54 -4.06 20.41
C LEU A 531 -15.36 -3.91 19.11
N PRO A 532 -16.44 -3.10 19.07
CA PRO A 532 -17.14 -2.82 17.82
C PRO A 532 -16.24 -2.05 16.83
N ALA A 533 -15.49 -1.03 17.28
CA ALA A 533 -14.66 -0.22 16.38
C ALA A 533 -13.58 -1.02 15.63
N ALA A 534 -12.93 -1.97 16.31
CA ALA A 534 -11.93 -2.87 15.76
C ALA A 534 -12.56 -3.84 14.76
N LYS A 535 -13.68 -4.47 15.13
CA LYS A 535 -14.47 -5.33 14.23
C LYS A 535 -14.87 -4.57 12.95
N ASN A 536 -15.28 -3.31 13.09
CA ASN A 536 -15.65 -2.43 11.99
C ASN A 536 -14.47 -2.01 11.09
N ALA A 537 -13.25 -1.97 11.62
CA ALA A 537 -12.03 -1.77 10.84
C ALA A 537 -11.44 -3.09 10.29
N GLY A 538 -12.02 -4.25 10.64
CA GLY A 538 -11.47 -5.56 10.33
C GLY A 538 -10.17 -5.88 11.10
N LEU A 539 -10.04 -5.38 12.33
CA LEU A 539 -8.93 -5.66 13.26
C LEU A 539 -9.33 -6.71 14.30
N GLN A 540 -8.43 -7.65 14.58
CA GLN A 540 -8.54 -8.57 15.71
C GLN A 540 -8.10 -7.92 17.02
N VAL A 541 -8.68 -8.33 18.15
CA VAL A 541 -8.46 -7.69 19.46
C VAL A 541 -7.84 -8.64 20.47
N HIS A 542 -6.80 -8.17 21.15
CA HIS A 542 -6.27 -8.78 22.38
C HIS A 542 -6.66 -7.90 23.56
N LEU A 543 -7.57 -8.39 24.40
CA LEU A 543 -8.07 -7.65 25.56
C LEU A 543 -7.09 -7.71 26.74
N GLY A 544 -7.07 -6.65 27.53
CA GLY A 544 -6.33 -6.55 28.79
C GLY A 544 -7.27 -6.40 29.96
N ILE A 545 -7.00 -7.17 31.01
CA ILE A 545 -7.64 -7.08 32.32
C ILE A 545 -6.61 -6.43 33.23
N TRP A 546 -6.83 -5.17 33.61
CA TRP A 546 -5.91 -4.48 34.51
C TRP A 546 -5.99 -5.10 35.91
N THR A 547 -4.85 -5.21 36.58
CA THR A 547 -4.77 -5.75 37.94
C THR A 547 -3.90 -4.87 38.81
N THR A 548 -4.24 -4.82 40.09
CA THR A 548 -3.49 -4.12 41.14
C THR A 548 -3.35 -5.02 42.35
N ASN A 549 -2.74 -4.51 43.42
CA ASN A 549 -2.72 -5.17 44.73
C ASN A 549 -4.12 -5.42 45.34
N SER A 550 -5.16 -4.73 44.85
CA SER A 550 -6.54 -4.91 45.29
C SER A 550 -7.31 -5.82 44.34
N HIS A 551 -7.80 -6.94 44.89
CA HIS A 551 -8.67 -7.87 44.17
C HIS A 551 -9.97 -7.21 43.68
N ASP A 552 -10.46 -6.15 44.33
CA ASP A 552 -11.66 -5.43 43.92
C ASP A 552 -11.53 -4.82 42.51
N TYR A 553 -10.30 -4.48 42.07
CA TYR A 553 -10.07 -4.01 40.71
C TYR A 553 -10.21 -5.13 39.67
N LEU A 554 -9.71 -6.34 39.98
CA LEU A 554 -9.95 -7.52 39.15
C LEU A 554 -11.45 -7.81 39.05
N LEU A 555 -12.19 -7.74 40.16
CA LEU A 555 -13.63 -7.96 40.18
C LEU A 555 -14.39 -6.94 39.31
N GLN A 556 -13.97 -5.67 39.30
CA GLN A 556 -14.55 -4.65 38.41
C GLN A 556 -14.26 -4.96 36.93
N GLU A 557 -13.02 -5.30 36.57
CA GLU A 557 -12.66 -5.67 35.19
C GLU A 557 -13.39 -6.96 34.77
N LYS A 558 -13.49 -7.96 35.65
CA LYS A 558 -14.25 -9.20 35.44
C LYS A 558 -15.74 -8.95 35.24
N ASN A 559 -16.33 -8.04 36.02
CA ASN A 559 -17.72 -7.63 35.84
C ASN A 559 -17.94 -6.88 34.52
N LYS A 560 -16.95 -6.08 34.06
CA LYS A 560 -16.98 -5.48 32.73
C LYS A 560 -16.86 -6.54 31.63
N LEU A 561 -15.94 -7.50 31.77
CA LEU A 561 -15.80 -8.63 30.85
C LEU A 561 -17.10 -9.46 30.77
N ALA A 562 -17.73 -9.73 31.91
CA ALA A 562 -19.04 -10.39 31.98
C ALA A 562 -20.10 -9.64 31.15
N SER A 563 -20.23 -8.33 31.38
CA SER A 563 -21.14 -7.46 30.61
C SER A 563 -20.84 -7.45 29.10
N LEU A 564 -19.57 -7.47 28.69
CA LEU A 564 -19.18 -7.52 27.28
C LEU A 564 -19.44 -8.90 26.63
N ILE A 565 -19.37 -9.99 27.40
CA ILE A 565 -19.77 -11.33 26.95
C ILE A 565 -21.30 -11.43 26.87
N ASP A 566 -22.03 -10.95 27.89
CA ASP A 566 -23.49 -10.99 27.96
C ASP A 566 -24.17 -10.16 26.86
N SER A 567 -23.54 -9.04 26.47
CA SER A 567 -23.98 -8.21 25.34
C SER A 567 -23.55 -8.73 23.97
N GLY A 568 -22.76 -9.81 23.90
CA GLY A 568 -22.28 -10.39 22.65
C GLY A 568 -21.19 -9.56 21.94
N LEU A 569 -20.54 -8.63 22.65
CA LEU A 569 -19.41 -7.84 22.13
C LEU A 569 -18.09 -8.63 22.14
N VAL A 570 -17.98 -9.66 22.97
CA VAL A 570 -16.88 -10.64 22.92
C VAL A 570 -17.28 -11.79 22.00
N ASP A 571 -16.67 -11.84 20.82
CA ASP A 571 -16.84 -12.91 19.84
C ASP A 571 -15.47 -13.41 19.31
N ASN A 572 -15.47 -14.15 18.20
CA ASN A 572 -14.27 -14.70 17.57
C ASN A 572 -13.25 -13.65 17.07
N ASN A 573 -13.59 -12.35 17.11
CA ASN A 573 -12.64 -11.27 16.86
C ASN A 573 -11.68 -11.03 18.04
N VAL A 574 -12.02 -11.53 19.25
CA VAL A 574 -11.15 -11.51 20.43
C VAL A 574 -10.24 -12.74 20.41
N ILE A 575 -8.96 -12.53 20.10
CA ILE A 575 -7.96 -13.58 19.87
C ILE A 575 -7.15 -13.97 21.12
N GLY A 576 -7.25 -13.18 22.19
CA GLY A 576 -6.53 -13.43 23.43
C GLY A 576 -6.94 -12.47 24.54
N LEU A 577 -6.69 -12.86 25.79
CA LEU A 577 -6.73 -12.00 26.96
C LEU A 577 -5.35 -12.02 27.65
N HIS A 578 -4.94 -10.90 28.23
CA HIS A 578 -3.89 -10.88 29.26
C HIS A 578 -4.45 -10.34 30.57
N VAL A 579 -4.01 -10.90 31.68
CA VAL A 579 -4.44 -10.52 33.03
C VAL A 579 -3.24 -9.98 33.79
N GLY A 580 -3.28 -8.68 34.06
CA GLY A 580 -2.10 -7.90 34.43
C GLY A 580 -1.23 -7.52 33.23
N SER A 581 -0.68 -6.31 33.32
CA SER A 581 0.38 -5.80 32.46
C SER A 581 1.41 -5.20 33.41
N GLU A 582 2.57 -5.83 33.56
CA GLU A 582 3.66 -5.42 34.47
C GLU A 582 3.30 -5.35 35.96
N THR A 583 2.21 -6.02 36.39
CA THR A 583 1.73 -5.92 37.78
C THR A 583 2.69 -6.58 38.78
N ILE A 584 3.51 -7.56 38.35
CA ILE A 584 4.55 -8.14 39.20
C ILE A 584 5.80 -7.24 39.20
N TYR A 585 6.18 -6.70 38.03
CA TYR A 585 7.28 -5.74 37.91
C TYR A 585 7.04 -4.43 38.70
N ARG A 586 5.79 -3.97 38.81
CA ARG A 586 5.40 -2.84 39.69
C ARG A 586 5.32 -3.21 41.19
N GLU A 587 5.71 -4.42 41.57
CA GLU A 587 5.71 -4.95 42.94
C GLU A 587 4.32 -4.96 43.63
N GLU A 588 3.23 -4.87 42.86
CA GLU A 588 1.86 -4.80 43.41
C GLU A 588 1.34 -6.19 43.84
N ILE A 589 1.70 -7.25 43.10
CA ILE A 589 1.35 -8.64 43.41
C ILE A 589 2.53 -9.57 43.12
N ASN A 590 2.55 -10.75 43.76
CA ASN A 590 3.49 -11.81 43.41
C ASN A 590 2.95 -12.73 42.29
N ALA A 591 3.82 -13.61 41.77
CA ALA A 591 3.48 -14.53 40.69
C ALA A 591 2.31 -15.48 41.00
N ASP A 592 2.18 -15.96 42.24
CA ASP A 592 1.10 -16.89 42.62
C ASP A 592 -0.27 -16.18 42.62
N THR A 593 -0.33 -14.93 43.11
CA THR A 593 -1.52 -14.07 43.01
C THR A 593 -1.86 -13.75 41.55
N ALA A 594 -0.86 -13.45 40.72
CA ALA A 594 -1.09 -13.21 39.28
C ALA A 594 -1.65 -14.46 38.56
N ILE A 595 -1.13 -15.65 38.87
CA ILE A 595 -1.66 -16.93 38.38
C ILE A 595 -3.10 -17.15 38.86
N SER A 596 -3.40 -16.86 40.13
CA SER A 596 -4.75 -16.96 40.69
C SER A 596 -5.75 -16.05 39.95
N TYR A 597 -5.41 -14.78 39.75
CA TYR A 597 -6.24 -13.81 39.04
C TYR A 597 -6.45 -14.22 37.57
N MET A 598 -5.39 -14.68 36.90
CA MET A 598 -5.45 -15.15 35.53
C MET A 598 -6.34 -16.40 35.39
N ASN A 599 -6.20 -17.38 36.29
CA ASN A 599 -7.06 -18.55 36.32
C ASN A 599 -8.52 -18.21 36.60
N GLU A 600 -8.81 -17.23 37.46
CA GLU A 600 -10.19 -16.80 37.72
C GLU A 600 -10.87 -16.21 36.48
N ILE A 601 -10.17 -15.38 35.70
CA ILE A 601 -10.67 -14.84 34.43
C ILE A 601 -10.85 -15.96 33.40
N ARG A 602 -9.85 -16.85 33.30
CA ARG A 602 -9.85 -18.00 32.38
C ARG A 602 -11.00 -18.97 32.65
N ASP A 603 -11.20 -19.36 33.90
CA ASP A 603 -12.27 -20.27 34.30
C ASP A 603 -13.63 -19.60 34.16
N TYR A 604 -13.71 -18.28 34.39
CA TYR A 604 -14.90 -17.50 34.07
C TYR A 604 -15.25 -17.57 32.57
N ILE A 605 -14.33 -17.22 31.65
CA ILE A 605 -14.66 -17.27 30.20
C ILE A 605 -14.95 -18.70 29.71
N ARG A 606 -14.27 -19.71 30.27
CA ARG A 606 -14.54 -21.13 29.97
C ARG A 606 -15.93 -21.56 30.44
N SER A 607 -16.39 -21.08 31.60
CA SER A 607 -17.77 -21.31 32.07
C SER A 607 -18.83 -20.71 31.15
N ARG A 608 -18.46 -19.70 30.33
CA ARG A 608 -19.29 -19.09 29.29
C ARG A 608 -19.16 -19.80 27.92
N GLY A 609 -18.40 -20.90 27.84
CA GLY A 609 -18.17 -21.65 26.60
C GLY A 609 -17.09 -21.07 25.68
N LEU A 610 -16.32 -20.08 26.15
CA LEU A 610 -15.25 -19.44 25.37
C LEU A 610 -13.89 -20.09 25.67
N ASN A 611 -13.17 -20.46 24.61
CA ASN A 611 -11.84 -21.08 24.67
C ASN A 611 -10.71 -20.10 24.31
N THR A 612 -10.93 -18.80 24.48
CA THR A 612 -9.96 -17.75 24.14
C THR A 612 -8.70 -17.87 25.01
N PRO A 613 -7.48 -17.87 24.45
CA PRO A 613 -6.24 -18.02 25.22
C PRO A 613 -6.00 -16.88 26.22
N VAL A 614 -5.53 -17.21 27.42
CA VAL A 614 -5.25 -16.26 28.50
C VAL A 614 -3.78 -16.31 28.93
N THR A 615 -3.17 -15.13 29.12
CA THR A 615 -1.78 -14.96 29.56
C THR A 615 -1.66 -13.94 30.70
N ILE A 616 -0.44 -13.72 31.16
CA ILE A 616 0.00 -12.61 32.03
C ILE A 616 1.05 -11.84 31.22
N ALA A 617 0.86 -10.53 31.03
CA ALA A 617 1.87 -9.70 30.36
C ALA A 617 2.77 -9.06 31.41
N ASP A 618 4.09 -9.30 31.33
CA ASP A 618 5.06 -8.72 32.28
C ASP A 618 6.45 -8.63 31.63
N VAL A 619 7.41 -7.97 32.27
CA VAL A 619 8.78 -7.85 31.70
C VAL A 619 9.48 -9.20 31.64
N ILE A 620 10.42 -9.36 30.71
CA ILE A 620 11.07 -10.66 30.46
C ILE A 620 11.76 -11.26 31.70
N ASP A 621 12.35 -10.41 32.55
CA ASP A 621 13.05 -10.81 33.78
C ASP A 621 12.10 -11.44 34.82
N ILE A 622 10.81 -11.06 34.85
CA ILE A 622 9.80 -11.68 35.72
C ILE A 622 9.54 -13.14 35.33
N TYR A 623 9.50 -13.44 34.02
CA TYR A 623 9.38 -14.81 33.52
C TYR A 623 10.63 -15.65 33.80
N TYR A 624 11.83 -15.03 33.80
CA TYR A 624 13.06 -15.72 34.22
C TYR A 624 13.08 -16.03 35.72
N GLY A 625 12.62 -15.11 36.57
CA GLY A 625 12.52 -15.32 38.02
C GLY A 625 11.39 -16.27 38.44
N ASN A 626 10.32 -16.38 37.65
CA ASN A 626 9.09 -17.08 38.02
C ASN A 626 8.63 -18.06 36.92
N GLN A 627 9.39 -19.15 36.69
CA GLN A 627 9.08 -20.12 35.63
C GLN A 627 7.70 -20.79 35.77
N GLN A 628 7.09 -20.79 36.96
CA GLN A 628 5.70 -21.25 37.16
C GLN A 628 4.68 -20.45 36.34
N LEU A 629 4.99 -19.20 35.96
CA LEU A 629 4.18 -18.41 35.02
C LEU A 629 4.09 -19.09 33.64
N ILE A 630 5.20 -19.65 33.13
CA ILE A 630 5.29 -20.30 31.81
C ILE A 630 4.33 -21.50 31.72
N ASP A 631 4.26 -22.29 32.80
CA ASP A 631 3.36 -23.43 32.86
C ASP A 631 1.89 -22.98 32.95
N ALA A 632 1.61 -21.94 33.73
CA ALA A 632 0.27 -21.42 33.96
C ALA A 632 -0.37 -20.73 32.73
N VAL A 633 0.34 -19.89 31.99
CA VAL A 633 -0.22 -19.13 30.85
C VAL A 633 -0.49 -20.01 29.62
N ASP A 634 -1.47 -19.68 28.78
CA ASP A 634 -1.72 -20.43 27.54
C ASP A 634 -0.62 -20.17 26.49
N TYR A 635 0.01 -18.99 26.54
CA TYR A 635 1.19 -18.57 25.78
C TYR A 635 1.96 -17.52 26.60
N ILE A 636 3.27 -17.42 26.40
CA ILE A 636 4.14 -16.46 27.08
C ILE A 636 3.95 -15.08 26.46
N SER A 637 3.74 -14.05 27.28
CA SER A 637 3.62 -12.65 26.84
C SER A 637 4.60 -11.77 27.58
N VAL A 638 5.61 -11.24 26.89
CA VAL A 638 6.70 -10.47 27.50
C VAL A 638 6.81 -9.05 26.96
N ASN A 639 7.05 -8.11 27.87
CA ASN A 639 7.43 -6.74 27.55
C ASN A 639 8.96 -6.66 27.49
N GLN A 640 9.51 -6.10 26.41
CA GLN A 640 10.96 -6.05 26.20
C GLN A 640 11.35 -4.78 25.43
N PHE A 641 12.20 -3.97 26.06
CA PHE A 641 12.62 -2.67 25.54
C PHE A 641 14.12 -2.45 25.68
N SER A 642 14.90 -2.77 24.64
CA SER A 642 16.32 -2.38 24.59
C SER A 642 16.52 -0.87 24.71
N PHE A 643 15.49 -0.07 24.38
CA PHE A 643 15.46 1.37 24.62
C PHE A 643 15.68 1.75 26.10
N TRP A 644 15.12 1.00 27.05
CA TRP A 644 15.30 1.23 28.49
C TRP A 644 16.58 0.61 29.05
N GLU A 645 17.33 -0.15 28.23
CA GLU A 645 18.62 -0.75 28.58
C GLU A 645 19.83 0.12 28.14
N ARG A 646 19.58 1.36 27.70
CA ARG A 646 20.58 2.28 27.10
C ARG A 646 21.32 1.67 25.89
N ALA A 647 20.64 0.86 25.10
CA ALA A 647 21.19 0.28 23.88
C ALA A 647 21.62 1.35 22.86
N ASP A 648 22.66 1.06 22.08
CA ASP A 648 22.86 1.72 20.79
C ASP A 648 21.77 1.26 19.82
N VAL A 649 21.25 2.14 18.98
CA VAL A 649 20.17 1.80 18.03
C VAL A 649 20.56 0.67 17.08
N ASN A 650 21.84 0.58 16.70
CA ASN A 650 22.37 -0.46 15.82
C ASN A 650 22.50 -1.84 16.47
N GLU A 651 22.23 -1.93 17.77
CA GLU A 651 22.31 -3.13 18.60
C GLU A 651 20.97 -3.46 19.28
N GLY A 652 19.96 -2.59 19.20
CA GLY A 652 18.69 -2.75 19.93
C GLY A 652 17.90 -4.00 19.53
N ALA A 653 17.84 -4.34 18.25
CA ALA A 653 17.18 -5.57 17.78
C ALA A 653 17.96 -6.84 18.21
N ALA A 654 19.29 -6.80 18.11
CA ALA A 654 20.19 -7.85 18.57
C ALA A 654 20.05 -8.11 20.09
N ILE A 655 20.05 -7.08 20.93
CA ILE A 655 19.82 -7.19 22.39
C ILE A 655 18.44 -7.80 22.67
N THR A 656 17.41 -7.43 21.91
CA THR A 656 16.07 -8.02 22.09
C THR A 656 16.08 -9.53 21.79
N LEU A 657 16.79 -9.96 20.74
CA LEU A 657 16.94 -11.37 20.39
C LEU A 657 17.77 -12.15 21.43
N ASP A 658 18.88 -11.56 21.91
CA ASP A 658 19.72 -12.13 22.97
C ASP A 658 18.92 -12.32 24.27
N ARG A 659 18.16 -11.29 24.67
CA ARG A 659 17.24 -11.32 25.83
C ARG A 659 16.21 -12.45 25.72
N LEU A 660 15.69 -12.73 24.52
CA LEU A 660 14.69 -13.78 24.28
C LEU A 660 15.29 -15.21 24.19
N LYS A 661 16.59 -15.36 23.93
CA LYS A 661 17.24 -16.64 23.54
C LYS A 661 16.93 -17.81 24.48
N SER A 662 17.11 -17.62 25.80
CA SER A 662 16.86 -18.66 26.80
C SER A 662 15.36 -18.97 26.97
N LEU A 663 14.51 -17.92 26.97
CA LEU A 663 13.07 -18.09 27.08
C LEU A 663 12.47 -18.84 25.88
N ARG A 664 13.00 -18.64 24.67
CA ARG A 664 12.63 -19.41 23.46
C ARG A 664 12.88 -20.90 23.63
N GLN A 665 14.02 -21.30 24.20
CA GLN A 665 14.33 -22.71 24.43
C GLN A 665 13.32 -23.35 25.39
N VAL A 666 13.01 -22.69 26.51
CA VAL A 666 12.01 -23.16 27.49
C VAL A 666 10.61 -23.20 26.86
N ALA A 667 10.24 -22.19 26.08
CA ALA A 667 8.96 -22.13 25.38
C ALA A 667 8.77 -23.31 24.42
N VAL A 668 9.79 -23.65 23.61
CA VAL A 668 9.77 -24.82 22.72
C VAL A 668 9.63 -26.12 23.52
N GLN A 669 10.39 -26.29 24.62
CA GLN A 669 10.29 -27.48 25.49
C GLN A 669 8.90 -27.64 26.12
N LYS A 670 8.24 -26.53 26.46
CA LYS A 670 6.90 -26.49 27.07
C LYS A 670 5.76 -26.41 26.05
N ASN A 671 6.07 -26.43 24.74
CA ASN A 671 5.13 -26.20 23.64
C ASN A 671 4.27 -24.91 23.81
N LYS A 672 4.90 -23.84 24.28
CA LYS A 672 4.30 -22.51 24.43
C LYS A 672 4.76 -21.60 23.30
N LYS A 673 3.85 -20.76 22.82
CA LYS A 673 4.19 -19.63 21.94
C LYS A 673 4.74 -18.47 22.78
N ILE A 674 5.66 -17.69 22.22
CA ILE A 674 6.05 -16.37 22.76
C ILE A 674 5.36 -15.28 21.92
N VAL A 675 4.84 -14.28 22.62
CA VAL A 675 4.38 -13.01 22.08
C VAL A 675 5.15 -11.90 22.79
N ILE A 676 5.71 -10.95 22.04
CA ILE A 676 6.32 -9.74 22.63
C ILE A 676 5.20 -8.71 22.77
N SER A 677 4.59 -8.59 23.94
CA SER A 677 3.41 -7.72 24.15
C SER A 677 3.73 -6.23 24.03
N GLU A 678 4.98 -5.83 24.29
CA GLU A 678 5.40 -4.42 24.21
C GLU A 678 6.87 -4.34 23.77
N VAL A 679 7.11 -3.60 22.69
CA VAL A 679 8.45 -3.30 22.14
C VAL A 679 8.39 -1.98 21.37
N GLY A 680 9.43 -1.16 21.42
CA GLY A 680 9.50 0.07 20.63
C GLY A 680 10.70 0.94 20.95
N TRP A 681 10.80 2.07 20.22
CA TRP A 681 11.84 3.08 20.39
C TRP A 681 11.21 4.48 20.30
N SER A 682 11.66 5.43 21.13
CA SER A 682 11.12 6.79 21.14
C SER A 682 11.70 7.67 20.03
N SER A 683 10.87 8.48 19.37
CA SER A 683 11.35 9.48 18.40
C SER A 683 11.84 10.79 19.03
N ASN A 684 11.55 11.05 20.31
CA ASN A 684 11.87 12.34 20.96
C ASN A 684 11.85 12.24 22.50
N GLY A 685 12.28 13.30 23.17
CA GLY A 685 12.40 13.37 24.63
C GLY A 685 13.68 12.70 25.14
N GLU A 686 14.05 13.05 26.38
CA GLU A 686 15.29 12.61 27.01
C GLU A 686 14.99 12.01 28.38
N ASP A 687 15.73 10.96 28.75
CA ASP A 687 15.81 10.43 30.11
C ASP A 687 17.21 9.83 30.33
N PRO A 688 17.92 10.15 31.44
CA PRO A 688 19.26 9.59 31.70
C PRO A 688 19.31 8.06 31.82
N ALA A 689 18.18 7.38 32.04
CA ALA A 689 18.09 5.92 32.05
C ALA A 689 17.79 5.30 30.67
N ALA A 690 17.46 6.11 29.66
CA ALA A 690 17.04 5.64 28.34
C ALA A 690 18.16 5.72 27.28
N SER A 691 17.88 5.11 26.12
CA SER A 691 18.67 5.24 24.90
C SER A 691 18.38 6.56 24.18
N VAL A 692 19.21 6.93 23.20
CA VAL A 692 19.04 8.19 22.44
C VAL A 692 17.79 8.14 21.58
N SER A 693 16.82 9.01 21.89
CA SER A 693 15.60 9.22 21.10
C SER A 693 15.88 10.09 19.87
N SER A 694 15.49 9.63 18.68
CA SER A 694 15.38 10.49 17.49
C SER A 694 14.43 9.85 16.46
N PRO A 695 13.87 10.61 15.51
CA PRO A 695 13.04 10.05 14.43
C PRO A 695 13.78 9.00 13.60
N GLU A 696 15.08 9.21 13.35
CA GLU A 696 15.98 8.30 12.63
C GLU A 696 16.22 7.03 13.44
N ASN A 697 16.51 7.16 14.74
CA ASN A 697 16.73 6.00 15.61
C ASN A 697 15.46 5.15 15.73
N GLN A 698 14.28 5.79 15.80
CA GLN A 698 13.01 5.07 15.84
C GLN A 698 12.78 4.19 14.61
N VAL A 699 13.06 4.68 13.40
CA VAL A 699 12.88 3.89 12.17
C VAL A 699 14.02 2.90 11.91
N LYS A 700 15.25 3.21 12.33
CA LYS A 700 16.37 2.25 12.29
C LYS A 700 16.06 1.03 13.15
N PHE A 701 15.70 1.25 14.42
CA PHE A 701 15.27 0.17 15.31
C PHE A 701 14.05 -0.59 14.76
N PHE A 702 13.04 0.11 14.25
CA PHE A 702 11.86 -0.54 13.67
C PHE A 702 12.22 -1.45 12.48
N SER A 703 13.05 -0.97 11.55
CA SER A 703 13.45 -1.71 10.34
C SER A 703 14.24 -2.97 10.68
N ASP A 704 15.19 -2.84 11.61
CA ASP A 704 16.00 -3.96 12.12
C ASP A 704 15.15 -4.97 12.89
N PHE A 705 14.37 -4.50 13.85
CA PHE A 705 13.49 -5.35 14.66
C PHE A 705 12.44 -6.07 13.83
N PHE A 706 11.84 -5.41 12.83
CA PHE A 706 10.87 -6.03 11.93
C PHE A 706 11.49 -7.20 11.13
N GLN A 707 12.69 -7.02 10.58
CA GLN A 707 13.40 -8.08 9.85
C GLN A 707 13.75 -9.26 10.76
N MET A 708 14.32 -8.97 11.94
CA MET A 708 14.64 -9.97 12.97
C MET A 708 13.39 -10.76 13.38
N ALA A 709 12.33 -10.07 13.83
CA ALA A 709 11.10 -10.68 14.32
C ALA A 709 10.39 -11.53 13.26
N ARG A 710 10.35 -11.06 11.99
CA ARG A 710 9.83 -11.83 10.85
C ARG A 710 10.64 -13.11 10.64
N SER A 711 11.97 -13.05 10.72
CA SER A 711 12.83 -14.21 10.45
C SER A 711 12.69 -15.34 11.49
N HIS A 712 12.35 -14.99 12.74
CA HIS A 712 12.08 -15.93 13.82
C HIS A 712 10.59 -16.24 14.04
N ASN A 713 9.71 -15.67 13.22
CA ASN A 713 8.24 -15.82 13.32
C ASN A 713 7.69 -15.40 14.70
N PHE A 714 8.18 -14.28 15.25
CA PHE A 714 7.63 -13.70 16.48
C PHE A 714 6.35 -12.90 16.17
N ASP A 715 5.29 -13.19 16.94
CA ASP A 715 4.20 -12.23 17.11
C ASP A 715 4.64 -11.16 18.11
N TYR A 716 4.40 -9.89 17.78
CA TYR A 716 4.69 -8.78 18.67
C TYR A 716 3.66 -7.66 18.54
N TYR A 717 3.59 -6.81 19.55
CA TYR A 717 2.83 -5.57 19.54
C TYR A 717 3.77 -4.37 19.74
N TRP A 718 3.76 -3.43 18.80
CA TRP A 718 4.48 -2.16 18.98
C TRP A 718 3.89 -1.39 20.17
N TYR A 719 4.74 -0.84 21.04
CA TYR A 719 4.40 -0.36 22.38
C TYR A 719 3.16 0.53 22.41
N ILE A 720 3.02 1.49 21.50
CA ILE A 720 1.78 2.25 21.37
C ILE A 720 1.58 2.74 19.95
N ALA A 721 0.34 2.72 19.46
CA ALA A 721 0.00 3.24 18.12
C ALA A 721 0.24 4.76 18.01
N PHE A 722 -0.23 5.54 19.00
CA PHE A 722 -0.23 7.00 18.97
C PHE A 722 0.69 7.59 20.05
N ASP A 723 1.34 8.71 19.74
CA ASP A 723 1.97 9.58 20.75
C ASP A 723 0.96 10.02 21.81
N SER A 724 1.44 10.49 22.97
CA SER A 724 0.59 10.75 24.15
C SER A 724 1.23 11.71 25.16
N GLN A 725 1.08 13.02 24.96
CA GLN A 725 1.61 14.09 25.82
C GLN A 725 0.98 14.14 27.21
N TRP A 726 -0.21 13.55 27.38
CA TRP A 726 -0.84 13.40 28.70
C TRP A 726 0.04 12.60 29.68
N ARG A 727 0.89 11.69 29.17
CA ARG A 727 1.82 10.89 29.99
C ARG A 727 2.84 11.78 30.71
N VAL A 728 3.44 12.74 30.00
CA VAL A 728 4.36 13.73 30.58
C VAL A 728 3.61 14.68 31.51
N THR A 729 2.38 15.06 31.15
CA THR A 729 1.52 15.91 31.98
C THR A 729 1.26 15.25 33.34
N ASN A 730 1.01 13.93 33.37
CA ASN A 730 0.87 13.13 34.60
C ASN A 730 2.20 12.90 35.37
N GLY A 731 3.32 13.48 34.94
CA GLY A 731 4.64 13.29 35.57
C GLY A 731 5.43 12.06 35.06
N GLY A 732 4.96 11.40 33.99
CA GLY A 732 5.71 10.36 33.27
C GLY A 732 6.93 10.91 32.53
N LYS A 733 7.77 10.02 32.00
CA LYS A 733 9.04 10.43 31.36
C LYS A 733 8.79 11.05 29.99
N ALA A 734 9.60 12.06 29.63
CA ALA A 734 9.48 12.78 28.36
C ALA A 734 9.50 11.86 27.13
N VAL A 735 10.28 10.77 27.20
CA VAL A 735 10.39 9.75 26.15
C VAL A 735 9.08 8.98 25.91
N GLU A 736 8.28 8.71 26.94
CA GLU A 736 7.09 7.84 26.85
C GLU A 736 5.96 8.41 25.99
N ALA A 737 5.92 9.74 25.81
CA ALA A 737 4.96 10.39 24.94
C ALA A 737 5.24 10.23 23.45
N ASN A 738 6.41 9.70 23.04
CA ASN A 738 6.95 9.83 21.69
C ASN A 738 7.22 8.47 20.98
N PHE A 739 6.67 7.36 21.49
CA PHE A 739 6.82 6.02 20.91
C PHE A 739 5.83 5.69 19.77
N GLY A 740 4.83 6.54 19.51
CA GLY A 740 3.79 6.29 18.52
C GLY A 740 4.33 6.11 17.11
N MET A 741 3.66 5.28 16.30
CA MET A 741 3.79 5.30 14.83
C MET A 741 3.02 6.48 14.23
N PHE A 742 1.97 6.91 14.92
CA PHE A 742 1.14 8.06 14.64
C PHE A 742 1.33 9.16 15.70
N LYS A 743 1.01 10.40 15.35
CA LYS A 743 0.85 11.51 16.29
C LYS A 743 -0.55 11.46 16.93
N GLU A 744 -0.80 12.30 17.93
CA GLU A 744 -2.11 12.41 18.61
C GLU A 744 -3.29 12.82 17.71
N ASP A 745 -3.04 13.35 16.50
CA ASP A 745 -4.05 13.73 15.50
C ASP A 745 -4.40 12.60 14.51
N ASP A 746 -3.81 11.42 14.74
CA ASP A 746 -3.88 10.20 13.94
C ASP A 746 -3.15 10.28 12.58
N SER A 747 -2.33 11.32 12.36
CA SER A 747 -1.38 11.36 11.23
C SER A 747 -0.19 10.45 11.48
N MET A 748 0.17 9.62 10.49
CA MET A 748 1.40 8.81 10.56
C MET A 748 2.62 9.74 10.61
N LYS A 749 3.62 9.43 11.43
CA LYS A 749 4.83 10.25 11.48
C LYS A 749 5.62 10.12 10.18
N SER A 750 6.24 11.22 9.75
CA SER A 750 6.92 11.31 8.46
C SER A 750 8.10 10.35 8.31
N ASN A 751 8.79 10.02 9.42
CA ASN A 751 9.84 9.00 9.42
C ASN A 751 9.28 7.62 9.04
N PHE A 752 8.09 7.24 9.53
CA PHE A 752 7.41 6.01 9.11
C PHE A 752 6.84 6.07 7.70
N GLN A 753 6.31 7.21 7.25
CA GLN A 753 5.78 7.38 5.88
C GLN A 753 6.87 7.26 4.81
N GLN A 754 8.10 7.67 5.12
CA GLN A 754 9.25 7.63 4.21
C GLN A 754 9.99 6.28 4.25
N LEU A 755 9.65 5.40 5.19
CA LEU A 755 10.34 4.13 5.39
C LEU A 755 9.89 3.09 4.36
N THR A 756 10.84 2.62 3.55
CA THR A 756 10.66 1.44 2.69
C THR A 756 11.59 0.32 3.17
N ILE A 757 11.01 -0.81 3.58
CA ILE A 757 11.75 -2.00 4.03
C ILE A 757 11.83 -3.00 2.87
N GLY A 758 13.04 -3.20 2.35
CA GLY A 758 13.32 -4.23 1.34
C GLY A 758 13.30 -5.64 1.94
N TRP A 759 12.92 -6.64 1.13
CA TRP A 759 12.92 -8.03 1.56
C TRP A 759 14.33 -8.63 1.45
N LYS A 760 14.78 -9.29 2.52
CA LYS A 760 16.00 -10.10 2.53
C LYS A 760 15.63 -11.55 2.74
N ASP A 761 16.06 -12.41 1.84
CA ASP A 761 15.86 -13.84 1.97
C ASP A 761 16.96 -14.47 2.83
N PRO A 762 16.64 -15.47 3.66
CA PRO A 762 17.63 -16.23 4.39
C PRO A 762 18.45 -17.12 3.45
N ARG A 763 19.77 -17.15 3.68
CA ARG A 763 20.74 -17.95 2.92
C ARG A 763 21.60 -18.78 3.86
N ALA A 764 22.03 -19.93 3.40
CA ALA A 764 23.16 -20.66 3.97
C ALA A 764 24.39 -20.44 3.10
N ILE A 765 25.57 -20.30 3.73
CA ILE A 765 26.84 -20.06 3.04
C ILE A 765 27.72 -21.28 3.29
N ARG A 766 27.96 -22.10 2.26
CA ARG A 766 28.70 -23.36 2.33
C ARG A 766 30.09 -23.21 1.72
N ASN A 767 31.13 -23.60 2.44
CA ASN A 767 32.50 -23.60 1.91
C ASN A 767 32.70 -24.77 0.94
N ALA A 768 33.31 -24.53 -0.22
CA ALA A 768 33.49 -25.55 -1.25
C ALA A 768 34.53 -26.61 -0.89
N GLY A 769 35.61 -26.24 -0.19
CA GLY A 769 36.67 -27.17 0.21
C GLY A 769 36.24 -28.14 1.32
N THR A 770 35.50 -27.65 2.32
CA THR A 770 35.13 -28.43 3.51
C THR A 770 33.69 -28.94 3.52
N ASN A 771 32.83 -28.42 2.65
CA ASN A 771 31.36 -28.66 2.66
C ASN A 771 30.62 -28.22 3.93
N LEU A 772 31.29 -27.53 4.85
CA LEU A 772 30.73 -26.96 6.08
C LEU A 772 29.97 -25.66 5.81
N LEU A 773 29.14 -25.23 6.76
CA LEU A 773 28.34 -24.00 6.73
C LEU A 773 28.96 -22.91 7.60
N LEU A 774 28.97 -21.67 7.11
CA LEU A 774 29.34 -20.50 7.90
C LEU A 774 28.35 -20.39 9.07
N SER A 775 28.89 -20.36 10.28
CA SER A 775 28.15 -20.40 11.53
C SER A 775 28.66 -19.31 12.46
N GLU A 776 27.80 -18.82 13.35
CA GLU A 776 28.24 -17.97 14.47
C GLU A 776 27.66 -18.44 15.80
N ASN A 777 28.39 -18.24 16.89
CA ASN A 777 27.84 -18.41 18.21
C ASN A 777 28.56 -17.52 19.22
N GLY A 778 27.85 -16.53 19.76
CA GLY A 778 28.37 -15.69 20.85
C GLY A 778 29.44 -14.69 20.41
N GLY A 779 29.37 -14.23 19.15
CA GLY A 779 30.30 -13.26 18.56
C GLY A 779 31.34 -13.87 17.62
N GLU A 780 31.74 -15.12 17.86
CA GLU A 780 32.72 -15.83 17.05
C GLU A 780 32.07 -16.45 15.79
N VAL A 781 32.77 -16.39 14.66
CA VAL A 781 32.39 -17.06 13.40
C VAL A 781 33.30 -18.26 13.11
N TYR A 782 32.69 -19.36 12.68
CA TYR A 782 33.36 -20.65 12.45
C TYR A 782 32.62 -21.45 11.38
N MET A 783 33.27 -22.45 10.80
CA MET A 783 32.60 -23.40 9.92
C MET A 783 32.11 -24.62 10.71
N SER A 784 30.85 -25.03 10.51
CA SER A 784 30.27 -26.20 11.17
C SER A 784 29.48 -27.11 10.23
N ALA A 785 29.29 -28.37 10.64
CA ALA A 785 28.43 -29.29 9.90
C ALA A 785 26.97 -28.93 10.12
N LYS A 786 26.12 -29.12 9.09
CA LYS A 786 24.66 -28.95 9.18
C LYS A 786 24.11 -29.62 10.43
N SER A 787 23.35 -28.85 11.23
CA SER A 787 22.71 -29.35 12.44
C SER A 787 21.24 -29.70 12.21
N ASN A 788 20.71 -30.58 13.07
CA ASN A 788 19.27 -30.81 13.24
C ASN A 788 18.70 -30.09 14.47
N ASP A 789 19.56 -29.49 15.30
CA ASP A 789 19.13 -28.58 16.37
C ASP A 789 18.70 -27.25 15.76
N TRP A 790 17.48 -26.81 16.04
CA TRP A 790 16.87 -25.64 15.43
C TRP A 790 17.61 -24.33 15.75
N LEU A 791 18.26 -24.24 16.91
CA LEU A 791 19.00 -23.04 17.31
C LEU A 791 20.36 -22.99 16.61
N VAL A 792 21.02 -24.15 16.45
CA VAL A 792 22.23 -24.26 15.63
C VAL A 792 21.93 -24.07 14.13
N GLN A 793 20.72 -24.41 13.66
CA GLN A 793 20.27 -24.05 12.32
C GLN A 793 20.13 -22.53 12.15
N GLU A 794 19.60 -21.80 13.14
CA GLU A 794 19.59 -20.33 13.09
C GLU A 794 21.00 -19.73 13.04
N GLN A 795 21.97 -20.37 13.70
CA GLN A 795 23.40 -20.00 13.63
C GLN A 795 24.03 -20.19 12.26
N GLN A 796 23.46 -21.05 11.41
CA GLN A 796 23.95 -21.39 10.07
C GLN A 796 23.31 -20.53 8.96
N VAL A 797 22.49 -19.54 9.32
CA VAL A 797 21.67 -18.75 8.39
C VAL A 797 22.05 -17.27 8.44
N TRP A 798 22.16 -16.68 7.25
CA TRP A 798 22.65 -15.33 7.00
C TRP A 798 21.75 -14.58 6.01
N PHE A 799 21.80 -13.26 6.03
CA PHE A 799 21.12 -12.37 5.09
C PHE A 799 22.15 -11.53 4.35
N PHE A 800 22.02 -11.43 3.03
CA PHE A 800 22.79 -10.51 2.21
C PHE A 800 21.99 -9.23 1.98
N ASP A 801 22.59 -8.09 2.30
CA ASP A 801 22.07 -6.77 1.95
C ASP A 801 22.91 -6.21 0.80
N SER A 802 22.34 -6.13 -0.41
CA SER A 802 23.02 -5.57 -1.58
C SER A 802 23.10 -4.05 -1.56
N ALA A 803 22.24 -3.37 -0.81
CA ALA A 803 22.23 -1.91 -0.69
C ALA A 803 23.29 -1.42 0.31
N THR A 804 23.45 -2.11 1.45
CA THR A 804 24.48 -1.78 2.45
C THR A 804 25.76 -2.60 2.33
N GLN A 805 25.79 -3.61 1.44
CA GLN A 805 26.86 -4.61 1.28
C GLN A 805 27.17 -5.42 2.56
N GLN A 806 26.23 -5.51 3.50
CA GLN A 806 26.43 -6.26 4.76
C GLN A 806 25.95 -7.71 4.64
N VAL A 807 26.61 -8.60 5.41
CA VAL A 807 26.20 -9.99 5.61
C VAL A 807 25.79 -10.15 7.07
N ARG A 808 24.50 -10.32 7.35
CA ARG A 808 23.92 -10.29 8.71
C ARG A 808 23.55 -11.69 9.19
N SER A 809 23.95 -12.06 10.39
CA SER A 809 23.57 -13.32 11.05
C SER A 809 22.08 -13.33 11.40
N LYS A 810 21.42 -14.48 11.23
CA LYS A 810 20.08 -14.70 11.75
C LYS A 810 20.06 -14.90 13.27
N SER A 811 21.01 -15.61 13.87
CA SER A 811 20.93 -15.96 15.30
C SER A 811 21.26 -14.85 16.29
N SER A 812 21.94 -13.78 15.84
CA SER A 812 22.32 -12.64 16.69
C SER A 812 21.98 -11.28 16.11
N ASP A 813 21.41 -11.22 14.90
CA ASP A 813 21.07 -9.98 14.19
C ASP A 813 22.26 -9.04 13.89
N ARG A 814 23.50 -9.52 14.05
CA ARG A 814 24.77 -8.78 13.88
C ARG A 814 25.44 -9.05 12.52
N CYS A 815 26.32 -8.16 12.09
CA CYS A 815 26.96 -8.17 10.78
C CYS A 815 28.37 -8.76 10.80
N LEU A 816 28.73 -9.48 9.73
CA LEU A 816 30.07 -10.03 9.51
C LEU A 816 31.10 -8.89 9.36
N ASP A 817 32.09 -8.88 10.23
CA ASP A 817 33.00 -7.76 10.46
C ASP A 817 34.47 -8.23 10.42
N ALA A 818 35.27 -7.57 9.58
CA ALA A 818 36.69 -7.85 9.38
C ALA A 818 37.57 -6.65 9.77
N TYR A 819 37.50 -6.20 11.02
CA TYR A 819 38.29 -5.06 11.57
C TYR A 819 39.82 -5.14 11.43
N GLN A 820 40.39 -6.26 10.98
CA GLN A 820 41.82 -6.45 10.75
C GLN A 820 42.13 -6.69 9.26
N ALA A 821 42.56 -5.64 8.58
CA ALA A 821 42.82 -5.62 7.14
C ALA A 821 44.20 -6.19 6.73
N TRP A 822 44.53 -7.41 7.17
CA TRP A 822 45.77 -8.12 6.83
C TRP A 822 45.55 -9.63 6.73
N ASP A 823 46.51 -10.36 6.16
CA ASP A 823 46.47 -11.82 6.05
C ASP A 823 46.43 -12.48 7.44
N GLY A 824 45.39 -13.27 7.70
CA GLY A 824 45.11 -13.85 9.01
C GLY A 824 44.36 -12.91 9.96
N GLY A 825 43.82 -11.79 9.44
CA GLY A 825 42.98 -10.86 10.19
C GLY A 825 41.71 -11.52 10.70
N ILE A 826 41.32 -11.21 11.93
CA ILE A 826 40.14 -11.77 12.59
C ILE A 826 38.87 -11.29 11.90
N VAL A 827 37.99 -12.23 11.57
CA VAL A 827 36.58 -11.99 11.21
C VAL A 827 35.70 -12.42 12.39
N HIS A 828 34.67 -11.65 12.69
CA HIS A 828 33.70 -11.90 13.77
C HIS A 828 32.31 -11.37 13.38
N VAL A 829 31.31 -11.43 14.27
CA VAL A 829 30.09 -10.62 14.12
C VAL A 829 30.10 -9.41 15.06
N TYR A 830 29.74 -8.25 14.53
CA TYR A 830 29.64 -6.99 15.25
C TYR A 830 28.34 -6.25 14.90
N ARG A 831 27.94 -5.27 15.71
CA ARG A 831 26.71 -4.50 15.47
C ARG A 831 26.68 -3.89 14.07
N CYS A 832 25.53 -3.95 13.40
CA CYS A 832 25.40 -3.56 12.00
C CYS A 832 25.39 -2.03 11.82
N ILE A 833 26.48 -1.46 11.33
CA ILE A 833 26.64 0.00 11.13
C ILE A 833 26.75 0.30 9.62
N GLU A 834 25.82 1.09 9.08
CA GLU A 834 25.72 1.31 7.63
C GLU A 834 26.92 2.08 7.04
N SER A 835 27.53 2.98 7.79
CA SER A 835 28.74 3.73 7.37
C SER A 835 30.03 2.95 7.56
N GLU A 836 29.99 1.78 8.20
CA GLU A 836 31.18 1.09 8.69
C GLU A 836 31.83 0.24 7.59
N ALA A 837 33.13 0.46 7.38
CA ALA A 837 33.80 0.09 6.13
C ALA A 837 34.35 -1.35 6.14
N ASN A 838 34.62 -1.92 7.31
CA ASN A 838 35.07 -3.31 7.51
C ASN A 838 33.92 -4.35 7.54
N GLN A 839 32.68 -3.91 7.31
CA GLN A 839 31.48 -4.77 7.24
C GLN A 839 30.95 -4.96 5.81
N LYS A 840 31.74 -4.56 4.79
CA LYS A 840 31.32 -4.47 3.39
C LYS A 840 31.84 -5.64 2.58
N TRP A 841 30.95 -6.46 2.04
CA TRP A 841 31.25 -7.71 1.34
C TRP A 841 30.59 -7.79 -0.04
N SER A 842 31.22 -8.50 -0.95
CA SER A 842 30.77 -8.72 -2.33
C SER A 842 30.91 -10.18 -2.71
N LEU A 843 29.84 -10.82 -3.20
CA LEU A 843 29.87 -12.19 -3.69
C LEU A 843 30.15 -12.20 -5.20
N GLU A 844 31.29 -12.74 -5.60
CA GLU A 844 31.64 -12.97 -7.00
C GLU A 844 31.05 -14.31 -7.47
N SER A 845 29.93 -14.24 -8.20
CA SER A 845 29.18 -15.44 -8.65
C SER A 845 29.98 -16.37 -9.58
N GLU A 846 30.95 -15.84 -10.33
CA GLU A 846 31.79 -16.61 -11.26
C GLU A 846 32.83 -17.50 -10.56
N THR A 847 33.29 -17.08 -9.38
CA THR A 847 34.35 -17.78 -8.63
C THR A 847 33.87 -18.33 -7.28
N GLY A 848 32.66 -17.96 -6.84
CA GLY A 848 32.15 -18.23 -5.51
C GLY A 848 32.82 -17.43 -4.39
N LYS A 849 33.65 -16.42 -4.69
CA LYS A 849 34.40 -15.70 -3.65
C LYS A 849 33.56 -14.66 -2.93
N LEU A 850 33.64 -14.64 -1.61
CA LEU A 850 33.16 -13.52 -0.81
C LEU A 850 34.33 -12.54 -0.59
N LYS A 851 34.41 -11.54 -1.45
CA LYS A 851 35.44 -10.48 -1.44
C LYS A 851 35.06 -9.41 -0.42
N HIS A 852 36.06 -8.84 0.24
CA HIS A 852 35.86 -7.64 1.03
C HIS A 852 35.83 -6.41 0.11
N ALA A 853 34.81 -5.56 0.22
CA ALA A 853 34.59 -4.45 -0.71
C ALA A 853 35.53 -3.25 -0.45
N THR A 854 35.81 -2.92 0.81
CA THR A 854 36.76 -1.85 1.16
C THR A 854 38.22 -2.31 1.10
N HIS A 855 38.57 -3.40 1.78
CA HIS A 855 39.90 -3.99 1.79
C HIS A 855 40.17 -4.77 0.50
N GLN A 856 40.47 -4.01 -0.56
CA GLN A 856 40.74 -4.52 -1.91
C GLN A 856 41.84 -5.59 -1.91
N GLY A 857 41.58 -6.69 -2.63
CA GLY A 857 42.48 -7.85 -2.70
C GLY A 857 42.26 -8.91 -1.61
N PHE A 858 41.42 -8.65 -0.59
CA PHE A 858 41.10 -9.61 0.46
C PHE A 858 39.77 -10.34 0.25
N CYS A 859 39.74 -11.61 0.64
CA CYS A 859 38.62 -12.53 0.58
C CYS A 859 38.35 -13.12 1.97
N LEU A 860 37.10 -13.54 2.21
CA LEU A 860 36.78 -14.44 3.31
C LEU A 860 37.43 -15.80 3.05
N ASP A 861 38.21 -16.29 4.01
CA ASP A 861 39.01 -17.50 3.93
C ASP A 861 38.74 -18.41 5.14
N GLN A 862 38.74 -19.72 4.90
CA GLN A 862 38.58 -20.76 5.91
C GLN A 862 39.95 -21.40 6.23
N ASP A 863 40.43 -21.24 7.46
CA ASP A 863 41.68 -21.84 7.89
C ASP A 863 41.45 -23.28 8.39
N ALA A 864 41.79 -24.26 7.54
CA ALA A 864 41.74 -25.68 7.87
C ALA A 864 42.77 -26.10 8.93
N GLY A 865 43.86 -25.33 9.11
CA GLY A 865 44.86 -25.54 10.15
C GLY A 865 44.44 -25.01 11.52
N GLN A 866 43.51 -24.06 11.58
CA GLN A 866 42.99 -23.44 12.81
C GLN A 866 41.52 -23.84 13.09
N ASN A 867 41.23 -25.15 13.08
CA ASN A 867 39.91 -25.71 13.42
C ASN A 867 38.74 -25.12 12.60
N ASN A 868 38.98 -24.81 11.32
CA ASN A 868 38.02 -24.16 10.40
C ASN A 868 37.54 -22.77 10.86
N LYS A 869 38.41 -22.02 11.54
CA LYS A 869 38.21 -20.59 11.82
C LYS A 869 38.12 -19.79 10.51
N LEU A 870 37.34 -18.71 10.53
CA LEU A 870 37.28 -17.74 9.44
C LEU A 870 38.30 -16.62 9.67
N GLN A 871 38.91 -16.19 8.57
CA GLN A 871 39.88 -15.10 8.55
C GLN A 871 39.74 -14.26 7.29
N LEU A 872 40.33 -13.07 7.32
CA LEU A 872 40.57 -12.27 6.14
C LEU A 872 41.93 -12.68 5.55
N TYR A 873 41.98 -12.97 4.24
CA TYR A 873 43.20 -13.39 3.56
C TYR A 873 43.22 -12.96 2.09
N GLY A 874 44.40 -12.81 1.50
CA GLY A 874 44.58 -12.48 0.09
C GLY A 874 43.82 -13.42 -0.84
N CYS A 875 43.07 -12.85 -1.79
CA CYS A 875 42.23 -13.58 -2.73
C CYS A 875 43.04 -14.45 -3.72
N SER A 876 42.98 -15.77 -3.59
CA SER A 876 43.66 -16.73 -4.47
C SER A 876 42.69 -17.29 -5.54
N PRO A 877 43.03 -17.31 -6.86
CA PRO A 877 42.14 -17.77 -7.93
C PRO A 877 41.50 -19.16 -7.75
N SER A 878 42.24 -20.10 -7.17
CA SER A 878 41.89 -21.52 -7.11
C SER A 878 41.92 -22.13 -5.70
N ASN A 879 41.86 -21.30 -4.65
CA ASN A 879 41.79 -21.79 -3.26
C ASN A 879 40.35 -22.19 -2.90
N PRO A 880 40.03 -23.48 -2.71
CA PRO A 880 38.67 -23.92 -2.38
C PRO A 880 38.21 -23.46 -0.99
N ASN A 881 39.14 -23.04 -0.12
CA ASN A 881 38.83 -22.47 1.19
C ASN A 881 38.27 -21.04 1.10
N GLN A 882 38.38 -20.38 -0.07
CA GLN A 882 37.83 -19.05 -0.36
C GLN A 882 36.63 -19.11 -1.32
N GLN A 883 36.13 -20.30 -1.61
CA GLN A 883 35.00 -20.52 -2.51
C GLN A 883 33.75 -20.90 -1.70
N TRP A 884 32.65 -20.22 -1.98
CA TRP A 884 31.44 -20.22 -1.17
C TRP A 884 30.21 -20.43 -2.07
N GLY A 885 29.46 -21.49 -1.80
CA GLY A 885 28.12 -21.69 -2.35
C GLY A 885 27.10 -20.99 -1.46
N VAL A 886 26.36 -20.03 -2.02
CA VAL A 886 25.23 -19.38 -1.35
C VAL A 886 23.95 -20.05 -1.82
N MET A 887 23.18 -20.61 -0.89
CA MET A 887 21.98 -21.41 -1.16
C MET A 887 20.81 -20.98 -0.28
N ASP A 888 19.59 -21.38 -0.66
CA ASP A 888 18.41 -21.18 0.19
C ASP A 888 18.57 -21.94 1.52
N SER A 889 18.27 -21.27 2.63
CA SER A 889 18.39 -21.87 3.98
C SER A 889 17.43 -23.05 4.23
N THR A 890 16.39 -23.21 3.42
CA THR A 890 15.45 -24.34 3.51
C THR A 890 15.89 -25.54 2.65
N ASP A 891 16.82 -25.32 1.71
CA ASP A 891 17.31 -26.32 0.75
C ASP A 891 18.76 -26.75 1.05
N ILE A 892 19.19 -26.69 2.32
CA ILE A 892 20.49 -27.19 2.79
C ILE A 892 20.52 -28.73 2.69
N SER A 893 20.69 -29.24 1.47
CA SER A 893 20.80 -30.66 1.20
C SER A 893 22.22 -31.19 1.47
N ASP A 894 22.30 -32.44 1.90
CA ASP A 894 23.58 -33.07 2.21
C ASP A 894 24.37 -33.33 0.91
N SER A 895 23.65 -33.49 -0.22
CA SER A 895 24.15 -33.54 -1.58
C SER A 895 24.72 -32.21 -2.08
N TRP A 896 25.82 -32.27 -2.83
CA TRP A 896 26.40 -31.11 -3.49
C TRP A 896 25.71 -30.87 -4.84
N SER A 897 24.77 -29.91 -4.90
CA SER A 897 24.26 -29.40 -6.17
C SER A 897 24.28 -27.88 -6.18
N TYR A 898 25.10 -27.30 -7.07
CA TYR A 898 25.10 -25.87 -7.35
C TYR A 898 23.75 -25.45 -7.95
N SER A 899 22.93 -24.72 -7.19
CA SER A 899 21.97 -23.76 -7.76
C SER A 899 22.60 -22.38 -7.67
N ASP A 900 23.28 -21.97 -8.73
CA ASP A 900 23.92 -20.64 -8.88
C ASP A 900 22.93 -19.47 -8.98
N GLY A 901 21.62 -19.74 -8.84
CA GLY A 901 20.54 -18.78 -9.06
C GLY A 901 20.02 -18.72 -10.50
N SER A 902 20.52 -19.57 -11.41
CA SER A 902 20.05 -19.58 -12.81
C SER A 902 18.68 -20.23 -13.01
N VAL A 903 17.99 -19.74 -14.03
CA VAL A 903 16.60 -20.07 -14.39
C VAL A 903 16.48 -20.38 -15.89
N ARG A 904 15.41 -21.09 -16.25
CA ARG A 904 14.93 -21.29 -17.62
C ARG A 904 13.62 -20.51 -17.82
N PHE A 905 13.48 -19.80 -18.93
CA PHE A 905 12.22 -19.13 -19.30
C PHE A 905 11.46 -19.96 -20.33
N TYR A 906 10.29 -20.48 -19.94
CA TYR A 906 9.39 -21.27 -20.79
C TYR A 906 8.23 -20.42 -21.31
N THR A 907 7.97 -20.41 -22.61
CA THR A 907 6.77 -19.77 -23.17
C THR A 907 5.55 -20.70 -23.11
N MET A 908 4.34 -20.11 -23.02
CA MET A 908 3.08 -20.83 -22.89
C MET A 908 2.47 -21.31 -24.21
N GLU A 909 3.18 -21.16 -25.33
CA GLU A 909 2.68 -21.62 -26.63
C GLU A 909 2.26 -23.10 -26.60
N SER A 910 1.11 -23.35 -27.22
CA SER A 910 0.35 -24.60 -27.21
C SER A 910 0.84 -25.67 -28.19
N SER A 911 1.48 -25.27 -29.28
CA SER A 911 1.86 -26.14 -30.41
C SER A 911 3.12 -26.96 -30.20
N LYS A 912 3.93 -26.66 -29.16
CA LYS A 912 5.14 -27.41 -28.80
C LYS A 912 5.25 -27.57 -27.28
N ALA A 913 5.55 -28.79 -26.83
CA ALA A 913 5.49 -29.23 -25.42
C ALA A 913 6.20 -28.29 -24.42
N PHE A 914 7.41 -27.85 -24.78
CA PHE A 914 8.28 -26.99 -23.97
C PHE A 914 9.14 -26.11 -24.91
N ALA A 915 8.66 -24.90 -25.18
CA ALA A 915 9.38 -23.87 -25.91
C ALA A 915 10.09 -22.94 -24.89
N GLN A 916 11.36 -22.62 -25.12
CA GLN A 916 12.24 -21.94 -24.16
C GLN A 916 13.03 -20.81 -24.81
N LEU A 917 13.32 -19.75 -24.04
CA LEU A 917 14.30 -18.72 -24.41
C LEU A 917 15.70 -19.34 -24.43
N VAL A 918 16.37 -19.33 -25.58
CA VAL A 918 17.74 -19.83 -25.74
C VAL A 918 18.64 -18.83 -26.43
N ARG A 919 19.94 -18.88 -26.12
CA ARG A 919 20.99 -18.13 -26.83
C ARG A 919 21.50 -18.91 -28.03
N ASN A 920 21.64 -18.21 -29.16
CA ASN A 920 22.15 -18.72 -30.43
C ASN A 920 23.28 -17.80 -30.95
N GLY A 921 24.49 -18.01 -30.46
CA GLY A 921 25.61 -17.07 -30.69
C GLY A 921 25.47 -15.83 -29.80
N ASP A 922 25.44 -14.66 -30.44
CA ASP A 922 25.09 -13.35 -29.84
C ASP A 922 23.60 -12.98 -30.06
N ASP A 923 22.85 -13.81 -30.80
CA ASP A 923 21.40 -13.68 -30.97
C ASP A 923 20.63 -14.56 -29.97
N ILE A 924 19.32 -14.34 -29.90
CA ILE A 924 18.36 -15.15 -29.14
C ILE A 924 17.40 -15.90 -30.07
N ALA A 925 16.89 -17.03 -29.61
CA ALA A 925 15.95 -17.88 -30.36
C ALA A 925 14.99 -18.62 -29.41
N VAL A 926 14.05 -19.37 -29.99
CA VAL A 926 13.21 -20.32 -29.24
C VAL A 926 13.73 -21.75 -29.40
N GLY A 927 14.21 -22.33 -28.32
CA GLY A 927 14.61 -23.74 -28.25
C GLY A 927 13.44 -24.65 -27.86
N TYR A 928 13.50 -25.92 -28.26
CA TYR A 928 12.46 -26.92 -27.95
C TYR A 928 13.04 -28.14 -27.25
N GLY A 929 12.44 -28.52 -26.11
CA GLY A 929 12.83 -29.68 -25.32
C GLY A 929 12.49 -29.48 -23.83
N GLY A 930 12.52 -30.57 -23.05
CA GLY A 930 12.20 -30.57 -21.62
C GLY A 930 13.18 -29.76 -20.76
N SER A 931 14.03 -30.42 -19.97
CA SER A 931 14.99 -29.72 -19.09
C SER A 931 16.34 -29.41 -19.76
N ASN A 932 16.77 -30.26 -20.70
CA ASN A 932 18.16 -30.29 -21.20
C ASN A 932 18.28 -29.62 -22.58
N VAL A 933 17.90 -28.35 -22.67
CA VAL A 933 18.09 -27.55 -23.90
C VAL A 933 19.36 -26.71 -23.74
N ALA A 934 20.32 -26.89 -24.65
CA ALA A 934 21.57 -26.13 -24.63
C ALA A 934 21.31 -24.63 -24.72
N ASN A 935 22.12 -23.83 -23.99
CA ASN A 935 22.04 -22.36 -23.95
C ASN A 935 20.68 -21.79 -23.47
N SER A 936 19.88 -22.54 -22.69
CA SER A 936 18.59 -22.11 -22.13
C SER A 936 18.68 -21.44 -20.75
N GLU A 937 19.90 -21.17 -20.27
CA GLU A 937 20.17 -20.80 -18.87
C GLU A 937 20.41 -19.29 -18.72
N TRP A 938 19.67 -18.66 -17.81
CA TRP A 938 19.65 -17.21 -17.61
C TRP A 938 19.72 -16.85 -16.13
N PHE A 939 20.10 -15.62 -15.83
CA PHE A 939 19.91 -14.96 -14.54
C PHE A 939 18.93 -13.80 -14.73
N TYR A 940 18.01 -13.62 -13.79
CA TYR A 940 17.16 -12.44 -13.72
C TYR A 940 17.40 -11.72 -12.41
N ASP A 941 17.69 -10.43 -12.49
CA ASP A 941 17.84 -9.56 -11.33
C ASP A 941 16.68 -8.56 -11.30
N SER A 942 15.82 -8.68 -10.29
CA SER A 942 14.65 -7.83 -10.09
C SER A 942 15.00 -6.39 -9.67
N ASN A 943 16.22 -6.11 -9.24
CA ASN A 943 16.66 -4.78 -8.81
C ASN A 943 17.26 -3.98 -9.97
N THR A 944 18.02 -4.63 -10.85
CA THR A 944 18.58 -4.00 -12.07
C THR A 944 17.68 -4.18 -13.29
N HIS A 945 16.67 -5.05 -13.21
CA HIS A 945 15.77 -5.45 -14.30
C HIS A 945 16.47 -6.14 -15.48
N LEU A 946 17.68 -6.68 -15.26
CA LEU A 946 18.47 -7.33 -16.30
C LEU A 946 18.13 -8.82 -16.43
N VAL A 947 18.10 -9.31 -17.68
CA VAL A 947 18.03 -10.74 -18.03
C VAL A 947 19.38 -11.12 -18.65
N LYS A 948 20.32 -11.66 -17.85
CA LYS A 948 21.69 -12.01 -18.25
C LYS A 948 21.79 -13.47 -18.70
N ALA A 949 22.43 -13.75 -19.82
CA ALA A 949 22.70 -15.12 -20.25
C ALA A 949 23.83 -15.75 -19.43
N LYS A 950 23.64 -16.97 -18.93
CA LYS A 950 24.64 -17.65 -18.12
C LYS A 950 25.90 -18.00 -18.94
N GLY A 951 27.06 -17.81 -18.32
CA GLY A 951 28.37 -18.02 -18.94
C GLY A 951 28.81 -16.92 -19.90
N THR A 952 28.16 -15.74 -19.91
CA THR A 952 28.53 -14.59 -20.74
C THR A 952 28.43 -13.27 -19.95
N ASP A 953 28.91 -12.16 -20.51
CA ASP A 953 28.68 -10.79 -20.01
C ASP A 953 27.41 -10.14 -20.60
N LYS A 954 26.56 -10.92 -21.29
CA LYS A 954 25.53 -10.40 -22.18
C LYS A 954 24.12 -10.49 -21.59
N CYS A 955 23.33 -9.45 -21.84
CA CYS A 955 21.94 -9.27 -21.40
C CYS A 955 20.98 -9.15 -22.60
N LEU A 956 19.71 -9.46 -22.35
CA LEU A 956 18.61 -9.31 -23.30
C LEU A 956 18.39 -7.82 -23.63
N ASP A 957 18.50 -7.46 -24.91
CA ASP A 957 18.53 -6.06 -25.38
C ASP A 957 17.52 -5.82 -26.52
N ALA A 958 16.63 -4.85 -26.33
CA ALA A 958 15.63 -4.40 -27.29
C ALA A 958 15.84 -2.93 -27.73
N TYR A 959 16.96 -2.63 -28.38
CA TYR A 959 17.26 -1.30 -28.94
C TYR A 959 16.21 -0.70 -29.91
N GLN A 960 15.24 -1.50 -30.38
CA GLN A 960 14.20 -1.10 -31.32
C GLN A 960 12.80 -1.02 -30.68
N ALA A 961 12.38 0.18 -30.27
CA ALA A 961 11.13 0.46 -29.57
C ALA A 961 9.86 0.47 -30.47
N TRP A 962 9.64 -0.58 -31.28
CA TRP A 962 8.46 -0.68 -32.17
C TRP A 962 8.02 -2.15 -32.38
N ALA A 963 6.79 -2.35 -32.86
CA ALA A 963 6.18 -3.68 -32.99
C ALA A 963 6.81 -4.50 -34.13
N GLY A 964 7.57 -5.53 -33.75
CA GLY A 964 8.43 -6.33 -34.64
C GLY A 964 9.92 -6.06 -34.45
N GLY A 965 10.27 -5.10 -33.58
CA GLY A 965 11.63 -4.71 -33.26
C GLY A 965 12.49 -5.87 -32.81
N ILE A 966 13.77 -5.85 -33.21
CA ILE A 966 14.73 -6.90 -32.89
C ILE A 966 15.05 -6.88 -31.40
N VAL A 967 15.01 -8.05 -30.79
CA VAL A 967 15.58 -8.31 -29.46
C VAL A 967 16.75 -9.27 -29.66
N HIS A 968 17.89 -8.95 -29.05
CA HIS A 968 19.16 -9.66 -29.23
C HIS A 968 19.92 -9.72 -27.90
N MET A 969 21.21 -10.09 -27.91
CA MET A 969 22.06 -9.98 -26.73
C MET A 969 23.15 -8.93 -26.90
N TRP A 970 23.31 -8.08 -25.88
CA TRP A 970 24.35 -7.06 -25.82
C TRP A 970 25.05 -7.05 -24.46
N SER A 971 26.22 -6.41 -24.32
CA SER A 971 26.92 -6.39 -23.01
C SER A 971 26.06 -5.71 -21.94
N CYS A 972 25.94 -6.36 -20.78
CA CYS A 972 25.07 -5.96 -19.69
C CYS A 972 25.46 -4.59 -19.12
N ASN A 973 24.49 -3.68 -19.03
CA ASN A 973 24.66 -2.40 -18.35
C ASN A 973 23.37 -2.05 -17.57
N ALA A 974 23.44 -2.00 -16.23
CA ALA A 974 22.28 -1.69 -15.40
C ALA A 974 21.71 -0.27 -15.62
N ASN A 975 22.51 0.66 -16.14
CA ASN A 975 22.05 2.01 -16.49
C ASN A 975 21.40 2.09 -17.88
N GLU A 976 21.56 1.05 -18.70
CA GLU A 976 21.08 1.03 -20.06
C GLU A 976 19.56 0.73 -20.09
N VAL A 977 18.81 1.53 -20.83
CA VAL A 977 17.34 1.59 -20.74
C VAL A 977 16.64 0.59 -21.64
N ASN A 978 17.28 0.12 -22.71
CA ASN A 978 16.78 -0.92 -23.63
C ASN A 978 17.13 -2.36 -23.18
N GLN A 979 17.77 -2.53 -22.01
CA GLN A 979 18.08 -3.84 -21.40
C GLN A 979 17.23 -4.17 -20.18
N ARG A 980 16.29 -3.28 -19.79
CA ARG A 980 15.49 -3.40 -18.58
C ARG A 980 14.15 -4.05 -18.85
N TRP A 981 13.89 -5.17 -18.18
CA TRP A 981 12.68 -5.98 -18.34
C TRP A 981 12.00 -6.22 -17.00
N ASN A 982 10.70 -5.97 -16.96
CA ASN A 982 9.82 -6.23 -15.83
C ASN A 982 9.05 -7.52 -16.08
N LEU A 983 9.36 -8.59 -15.35
CA LEU A 983 8.49 -9.76 -15.31
C LEU A 983 7.22 -9.41 -14.49
N ASP A 984 6.11 -9.25 -15.18
CA ASP A 984 4.81 -8.97 -14.55
C ASP A 984 4.25 -10.26 -13.94
N ALA A 985 4.15 -10.32 -12.61
CA ALA A 985 3.70 -11.51 -11.90
C ALA A 985 2.22 -11.89 -12.14
N ALA A 986 1.37 -10.92 -12.53
CA ALA A 986 -0.06 -11.16 -12.78
C ALA A 986 -0.32 -11.70 -14.19
N THR A 987 0.32 -11.11 -15.20
CA THR A 987 0.17 -11.49 -16.62
C THR A 987 1.21 -12.51 -17.09
N ASN A 988 2.29 -12.69 -16.32
CA ASN A 988 3.46 -13.49 -16.67
C ASN A 988 4.13 -13.05 -17.99
N GLN A 989 4.05 -11.76 -18.32
CA GLN A 989 4.72 -11.17 -19.48
C GLN A 989 6.06 -10.56 -19.06
N LEU A 990 7.11 -10.75 -19.88
CA LEU A 990 8.34 -9.97 -19.81
C LEU A 990 8.08 -8.63 -20.51
N LYS A 991 7.59 -7.64 -19.74
CA LYS A 991 7.32 -6.28 -20.21
C LYS A 991 8.63 -5.51 -20.31
N HIS A 992 8.82 -4.75 -21.37
CA HIS A 992 9.97 -3.86 -21.46
C HIS A 992 9.75 -2.66 -20.52
N ALA A 993 10.75 -2.30 -19.71
CA ALA A 993 10.56 -1.36 -18.60
C ALA A 993 10.43 0.11 -19.03
N THR A 994 10.98 0.47 -20.19
CA THR A 994 11.04 1.87 -20.69
C THR A 994 10.23 2.07 -21.98
N HIS A 995 10.36 1.17 -22.96
CA HIS A 995 9.44 1.03 -24.10
C HIS A 995 8.03 0.61 -23.65
N SER A 996 7.27 1.58 -23.14
CA SER A 996 5.92 1.35 -22.59
C SER A 996 4.98 0.69 -23.60
N GLY A 997 4.18 -0.26 -23.13
CA GLY A 997 3.24 -1.03 -23.95
C GLY A 997 3.85 -2.23 -24.70
N PHE A 998 5.18 -2.45 -24.60
CA PHE A 998 5.85 -3.55 -25.29
C PHE A 998 6.26 -4.72 -24.39
N CYS A 999 6.20 -5.92 -24.95
CA CYS A 999 6.47 -7.21 -24.33
C CYS A 999 7.44 -8.04 -25.20
N LEU A 1000 8.19 -8.95 -24.56
CA LEU A 1000 8.95 -9.99 -25.25
C LEU A 1000 7.97 -11.01 -25.88
N ASP A 1001 7.99 -11.13 -27.19
CA ASP A 1001 7.09 -11.96 -27.98
C ASP A 1001 7.88 -13.05 -28.72
N ALA A 1002 7.40 -14.30 -28.60
CA ALA A 1002 7.92 -15.41 -29.40
C ALA A 1002 7.14 -15.54 -30.71
N ASP A 1003 7.67 -14.97 -31.79
CA ASP A 1003 7.11 -15.11 -33.13
C ASP A 1003 7.45 -16.48 -33.71
N LEU A 1004 6.50 -17.39 -33.53
CA LEU A 1004 6.56 -18.77 -34.00
C LEU A 1004 5.88 -18.95 -35.37
N SER A 1005 5.47 -17.86 -36.03
CA SER A 1005 4.89 -17.89 -37.38
C SER A 1005 5.94 -17.91 -38.49
N ALA A 1006 7.17 -17.48 -38.20
CA ALA A 1006 8.25 -17.39 -39.17
C ALA A 1006 9.01 -18.72 -39.38
N ASN A 1007 8.92 -19.23 -40.62
CA ASN A 1007 9.83 -20.15 -41.33
C ASN A 1007 10.73 -21.13 -40.53
N ASN A 1008 10.58 -22.43 -40.84
CA ASN A 1008 11.52 -23.51 -40.51
C ASN A 1008 11.79 -23.80 -39.01
N GLY A 1009 10.98 -23.26 -38.10
CA GLY A 1009 10.96 -23.69 -36.70
C GLY A 1009 12.12 -23.18 -35.85
N ALA A 1010 12.72 -22.04 -36.20
CA ALA A 1010 13.73 -21.38 -35.37
C ALA A 1010 13.16 -20.37 -34.35
N GLY A 1011 11.93 -19.86 -34.58
CA GLY A 1011 11.18 -18.99 -33.67
C GLY A 1011 11.89 -17.67 -33.34
N LYS A 1012 11.54 -16.59 -34.06
CA LYS A 1012 12.14 -15.27 -33.81
C LYS A 1012 11.62 -14.73 -32.47
N LEU A 1013 12.49 -14.12 -31.67
CA LEU A 1013 12.06 -13.27 -30.57
C LEU A 1013 12.06 -11.80 -30.98
N GLN A 1014 11.03 -11.08 -30.57
CA GLN A 1014 10.84 -9.69 -30.95
C GLN A 1014 10.13 -8.88 -29.86
N LEU A 1015 10.21 -7.57 -30.00
CA LEU A 1015 9.44 -6.63 -29.22
C LEU A 1015 8.06 -6.48 -29.86
N TRP A 1016 6.98 -6.78 -29.14
CA TRP A 1016 5.61 -6.65 -29.67
C TRP A 1016 4.66 -6.00 -28.66
N GLY A 1017 3.54 -5.46 -29.12
CA GLY A 1017 2.52 -4.90 -28.23
C GLY A 1017 2.04 -5.94 -27.20
N CYS A 1018 1.98 -5.55 -25.93
CA CYS A 1018 1.52 -6.43 -24.85
C CYS A 1018 0.03 -6.75 -25.02
N HIS A 1019 -0.29 -8.01 -25.29
CA HIS A 1019 -1.66 -8.48 -25.47
C HIS A 1019 -2.03 -9.47 -24.37
N LEU A 1020 -3.03 -9.11 -23.56
CA LEU A 1020 -3.61 -10.02 -22.57
C LEU A 1020 -4.21 -11.23 -23.30
N ASN A 1021 -3.89 -12.43 -22.83
CA ASN A 1021 -4.23 -13.74 -23.41
C ASN A 1021 -3.40 -14.19 -24.64
N ASN A 1022 -2.28 -13.54 -24.96
CA ASN A 1022 -1.39 -14.03 -26.02
C ASN A 1022 -0.30 -14.98 -25.48
N ASN A 1023 -0.47 -16.29 -25.69
CA ASN A 1023 0.36 -17.34 -25.05
C ASN A 1023 1.86 -17.27 -25.39
N ASN A 1024 2.23 -16.77 -26.57
CA ASN A 1024 3.62 -16.63 -26.98
C ASN A 1024 4.35 -15.44 -26.29
N GLN A 1025 3.61 -14.55 -25.63
CA GLN A 1025 4.15 -13.45 -24.80
C GLN A 1025 4.20 -13.79 -23.31
N VAL A 1026 3.69 -14.95 -22.91
CA VAL A 1026 3.69 -15.41 -21.51
C VAL A 1026 4.92 -16.27 -21.26
N TRP A 1027 5.74 -15.86 -20.29
CA TRP A 1027 7.03 -16.45 -19.94
C TRP A 1027 7.03 -16.92 -18.48
N ARG A 1028 7.24 -18.22 -18.26
CA ARG A 1028 7.37 -18.84 -16.93
C ARG A 1028 8.85 -19.00 -16.59
N MET A 1029 9.27 -18.34 -15.52
CA MET A 1029 10.60 -18.50 -14.95
C MET A 1029 10.63 -19.75 -14.06
N ILE A 1030 11.49 -20.70 -14.39
CA ILE A 1030 11.59 -22.01 -13.73
C ILE A 1030 13.03 -22.19 -13.22
N PRO A 1031 13.26 -22.51 -11.94
CA PRO A 1031 14.61 -22.76 -11.40
C PRO A 1031 15.34 -23.88 -12.13
N MET A 1032 16.67 -23.79 -12.24
CA MET A 1032 17.47 -24.84 -12.89
C MET A 1032 17.37 -26.21 -12.21
N SER A 1033 17.05 -26.28 -10.91
CA SER A 1033 16.79 -27.52 -10.17
C SER A 1033 15.49 -28.23 -10.58
N ALA A 1034 14.54 -27.51 -11.18
CA ALA A 1034 13.23 -28.05 -11.52
C ALA A 1034 13.24 -28.79 -12.87
N MET A 1035 12.92 -30.09 -12.86
CA MET A 1035 12.81 -30.89 -14.07
C MET A 1035 11.45 -30.76 -14.73
N ALA A 1036 11.41 -30.55 -16.04
CA ALA A 1036 10.20 -30.69 -16.85
C ALA A 1036 9.69 -32.14 -16.78
N ALA A 1037 8.43 -32.34 -16.44
CA ALA A 1037 7.87 -33.63 -16.07
C ALA A 1037 6.40 -33.82 -16.48
N THR A 1038 6.00 -35.08 -16.61
CA THR A 1038 4.60 -35.51 -16.54
C THR A 1038 4.36 -36.25 -15.23
N VAL A 1039 3.18 -36.08 -14.66
CA VAL A 1039 2.77 -36.78 -13.43
C VAL A 1039 1.58 -37.66 -13.76
N HIS A 1040 1.70 -38.97 -13.58
CA HIS A 1040 0.69 -39.93 -14.03
C HIS A 1040 0.66 -41.22 -13.20
N SER A 1041 -0.48 -41.92 -13.21
CA SER A 1041 -0.61 -43.27 -12.66
C SER A 1041 -0.93 -44.28 -13.75
N SER A 1042 -0.04 -45.25 -13.95
CA SER A 1042 -0.29 -46.41 -14.81
C SER A 1042 -1.39 -47.33 -14.25
N ASN A 1043 -1.54 -47.38 -12.92
CA ASN A 1043 -2.47 -48.27 -12.21
C ASN A 1043 -3.92 -47.75 -12.20
N VAL A 1044 -4.13 -46.45 -12.39
CA VAL A 1044 -5.47 -45.84 -12.52
C VAL A 1044 -5.70 -45.51 -14.00
N ASN A 1045 -5.97 -46.51 -14.85
CA ASN A 1045 -6.31 -46.33 -16.27
C ASN A 1045 -5.38 -45.36 -17.05
N ASN A 1046 -4.06 -45.44 -16.82
CA ASN A 1046 -3.03 -44.58 -17.41
C ASN A 1046 -3.36 -43.07 -17.34
N THR A 1047 -3.72 -42.61 -16.15
CA THR A 1047 -4.26 -41.27 -15.90
C THR A 1047 -3.18 -40.24 -15.61
N TYR A 1048 -3.21 -39.11 -16.30
CA TYR A 1048 -2.31 -37.97 -16.18
C TYR A 1048 -2.91 -36.88 -15.29
N LEU A 1049 -2.04 -36.19 -14.57
CA LEU A 1049 -2.41 -35.10 -13.68
C LEU A 1049 -2.63 -33.81 -14.47
N GLN A 1050 -3.87 -33.31 -14.43
CA GLN A 1050 -4.30 -32.14 -15.20
C GLN A 1050 -5.00 -31.12 -14.29
N PRO A 1051 -4.46 -29.90 -14.15
CA PRO A 1051 -5.21 -28.80 -13.53
C PRO A 1051 -6.31 -28.30 -14.48
N THR A 1052 -7.41 -27.81 -13.92
CA THR A 1052 -8.47 -27.12 -14.65
C THR A 1052 -8.25 -25.60 -14.64
N THR A 1053 -8.98 -24.87 -15.47
CA THR A 1053 -9.01 -23.40 -15.45
C THR A 1053 -9.56 -22.80 -14.15
N GLN A 1054 -10.20 -23.60 -13.31
CA GLN A 1054 -10.69 -23.22 -11.98
C GLN A 1054 -9.71 -23.62 -10.85
N GLY A 1055 -8.51 -24.12 -11.19
CA GLY A 1055 -7.45 -24.50 -10.25
C GLY A 1055 -7.60 -25.89 -9.62
N THR A 1056 -8.75 -26.55 -9.74
CA THR A 1056 -8.90 -27.94 -9.27
C THR A 1056 -8.05 -28.91 -10.10
N VAL A 1057 -7.54 -29.98 -9.49
CA VAL A 1057 -6.68 -30.96 -10.18
C VAL A 1057 -7.41 -32.30 -10.34
N VAL A 1058 -7.45 -32.78 -11.58
CA VAL A 1058 -8.15 -34.00 -11.99
C VAL A 1058 -7.21 -34.97 -12.70
N GLY A 1059 -7.63 -36.23 -12.75
CA GLY A 1059 -7.02 -37.26 -13.56
C GLY A 1059 -7.66 -37.36 -14.95
N ALA A 1060 -6.89 -37.03 -16.00
CA ALA A 1060 -7.30 -37.11 -17.40
C ALA A 1060 -6.61 -38.25 -18.16
N ALA A 1061 -7.11 -38.62 -19.34
CA ALA A 1061 -6.36 -39.46 -20.29
C ALA A 1061 -5.24 -38.63 -20.94
N SER A 1062 -4.13 -39.26 -21.37
CA SER A 1062 -3.03 -38.53 -21.99
C SER A 1062 -3.48 -37.75 -23.24
N THR A 1063 -3.24 -36.45 -23.26
CA THR A 1063 -3.49 -35.57 -24.42
C THR A 1063 -2.21 -35.25 -25.20
N GLY A 1064 -1.04 -35.47 -24.59
CA GLY A 1064 0.25 -34.98 -25.10
C GLY A 1064 0.37 -33.45 -25.13
N LYS A 1065 -0.55 -32.74 -24.45
CA LYS A 1065 -0.62 -31.28 -24.43
C LYS A 1065 -0.01 -30.69 -23.16
N TRP A 1066 0.34 -29.42 -23.27
CA TRP A 1066 0.97 -28.59 -22.24
C TRP A 1066 0.15 -28.42 -20.95
N ASP A 1067 -1.15 -28.72 -20.98
CA ASP A 1067 -2.06 -28.71 -19.81
C ASP A 1067 -1.86 -29.93 -18.89
N GLN A 1068 -1.08 -30.93 -19.30
CA GLN A 1068 -0.70 -32.10 -18.48
C GLN A 1068 0.78 -32.08 -18.08
N HIS A 1069 1.48 -30.98 -18.36
CA HIS A 1069 2.91 -30.81 -18.10
C HIS A 1069 3.15 -30.02 -16.81
N TRP A 1070 4.16 -30.44 -16.07
CA TRP A 1070 4.53 -29.89 -14.77
C TRP A 1070 6.05 -29.69 -14.71
N PHE A 1071 6.51 -28.93 -13.72
CA PHE A 1071 7.92 -28.86 -13.32
C PHE A 1071 8.03 -29.41 -11.90
N TRP A 1072 8.87 -30.42 -11.71
CA TRP A 1072 9.17 -30.99 -10.41
C TRP A 1072 10.51 -30.46 -9.91
N ASP A 1073 10.48 -29.72 -8.81
CA ASP A 1073 11.69 -29.27 -8.13
C ASP A 1073 11.95 -30.14 -6.90
N ALA A 1074 12.99 -30.97 -6.98
CA ALA A 1074 13.41 -31.83 -5.89
C ALA A 1074 14.08 -31.07 -4.73
N ASN A 1075 14.53 -29.83 -4.96
CA ASN A 1075 15.16 -28.99 -3.94
C ASN A 1075 14.05 -28.32 -3.11
N SER A 1076 13.28 -27.41 -3.72
CA SER A 1076 12.19 -26.72 -3.02
C SER A 1076 10.97 -27.60 -2.70
N ASN A 1077 10.94 -28.84 -3.20
CA ASN A 1077 9.89 -29.84 -3.04
C ASN A 1077 8.53 -29.43 -3.65
N HIS A 1078 8.56 -28.59 -4.69
CA HIS A 1078 7.38 -28.11 -5.39
C HIS A 1078 7.05 -28.91 -6.66
N LEU A 1079 5.74 -29.03 -6.92
CA LEU A 1079 5.21 -29.46 -8.21
C LEU A 1079 4.46 -28.30 -8.87
N ILE A 1080 5.08 -27.66 -9.86
CA ILE A 1080 4.61 -26.44 -10.51
C ILE A 1080 3.86 -26.79 -11.80
N SER A 1081 2.61 -26.38 -11.94
CA SER A 1081 1.81 -26.60 -13.14
C SER A 1081 2.29 -25.71 -14.29
N LYS A 1082 2.52 -26.29 -15.50
CA LYS A 1082 2.84 -25.47 -16.67
C LYS A 1082 1.66 -24.56 -17.03
N LEU A 1083 0.42 -25.08 -16.98
CA LEU A 1083 -0.82 -24.39 -17.40
C LEU A 1083 -0.96 -22.98 -16.81
N ASN A 1084 -0.69 -22.82 -15.51
CA ASN A 1084 -0.94 -21.59 -14.77
C ASN A 1084 0.26 -21.11 -13.92
N GLY A 1085 1.39 -21.81 -13.91
CA GLY A 1085 2.59 -21.47 -13.14
C GLY A 1085 2.40 -21.58 -11.62
N GLN A 1086 1.35 -22.26 -11.18
CA GLN A 1086 0.95 -22.40 -9.79
C GLN A 1086 1.42 -23.73 -9.22
N CYS A 1087 1.71 -23.77 -7.92
CA CYS A 1087 2.16 -24.96 -7.22
C CYS A 1087 0.97 -25.82 -6.79
N LEU A 1088 1.13 -27.15 -6.80
CA LEU A 1088 0.16 -28.07 -6.24
C LEU A 1088 0.08 -27.85 -4.72
N ASP A 1089 -1.10 -27.48 -4.23
CA ASP A 1089 -1.36 -27.03 -2.88
C ASP A 1089 -2.44 -27.89 -2.22
N ALA A 1090 -2.18 -28.33 -0.99
CA ALA A 1090 -3.11 -29.12 -0.18
C ALA A 1090 -3.81 -28.25 0.87
N TYR A 1091 -4.74 -27.42 0.41
CA TYR A 1091 -5.48 -26.51 1.28
C TYR A 1091 -6.36 -27.24 2.33
N GLU A 1092 -6.89 -28.43 2.01
CA GLU A 1092 -7.64 -29.30 2.92
C GLU A 1092 -6.75 -30.43 3.48
N ALA A 1093 -6.11 -30.21 4.63
CA ALA A 1093 -5.18 -31.15 5.26
C ALA A 1093 -5.85 -32.33 6.02
N GLN A 1094 -6.68 -33.12 5.34
CA GLN A 1094 -7.48 -34.20 5.95
C GLN A 1094 -7.69 -35.40 5.01
N GLN A 1095 -8.29 -36.49 5.53
CA GLN A 1095 -8.68 -37.63 4.68
C GLN A 1095 -9.69 -37.20 3.62
N ARG A 1096 -9.41 -37.54 2.35
CA ARG A 1096 -10.16 -37.08 1.18
C ARG A 1096 -10.15 -35.56 1.00
N GLY A 1097 -9.23 -34.86 1.66
CA GLY A 1097 -9.02 -33.43 1.46
C GLY A 1097 -8.58 -33.16 0.03
N ARG A 1098 -9.20 -32.17 -0.60
CA ARG A 1098 -8.94 -31.83 -1.99
C ARG A 1098 -7.62 -31.06 -2.13
N VAL A 1099 -7.06 -31.12 -3.34
CA VAL A 1099 -5.89 -30.35 -3.74
C VAL A 1099 -6.23 -29.50 -4.97
N HIS A 1100 -5.58 -28.36 -5.07
CA HIS A 1100 -5.72 -27.39 -6.16
C HIS A 1100 -4.34 -26.86 -6.56
N THR A 1101 -4.28 -26.04 -7.60
CA THR A 1101 -3.10 -25.22 -7.86
C THR A 1101 -3.28 -23.84 -7.22
N TYR A 1102 -2.25 -23.36 -6.51
CA TYR A 1102 -2.24 -22.03 -5.90
C TYR A 1102 -0.92 -21.30 -6.17
N ALA A 1103 -0.85 -20.00 -5.92
CA ALA A 1103 0.40 -19.25 -6.08
C ALA A 1103 1.54 -19.92 -5.30
N CYS A 1104 2.69 -20.13 -5.97
CA CYS A 1104 3.86 -20.77 -5.37
C CYS A 1104 4.44 -19.89 -4.25
N ILE A 1105 4.52 -20.41 -3.03
CA ILE A 1105 5.03 -19.70 -1.85
C ILE A 1105 6.13 -20.54 -1.21
N ALA A 1106 7.38 -20.08 -1.31
CA ALA A 1106 8.56 -20.83 -0.87
C ALA A 1106 8.53 -21.32 0.60
N SER A 1107 7.84 -20.58 1.47
CA SER A 1107 7.67 -20.91 2.89
C SER A 1107 6.44 -21.76 3.21
N GLU A 1108 5.50 -21.97 2.27
CA GLU A 1108 4.25 -22.69 2.55
C GLU A 1108 4.45 -24.20 2.44
N GLY A 1109 4.63 -24.86 3.59
CA GLY A 1109 4.73 -26.31 3.67
C GLY A 1109 3.53 -27.10 3.09
N LYS A 1110 2.34 -26.50 2.90
CA LYS A 1110 1.18 -27.13 2.20
C LYS A 1110 1.42 -27.37 0.71
N GLN A 1111 2.46 -26.76 0.14
CA GLN A 1111 2.85 -26.91 -1.26
C GLN A 1111 4.04 -27.84 -1.45
N LYS A 1112 4.63 -28.32 -0.33
CA LYS A 1112 5.84 -29.15 -0.33
C LYS A 1112 5.48 -30.63 -0.30
N TRP A 1113 6.06 -31.39 -1.23
CA TRP A 1113 5.82 -32.80 -1.46
C TRP A 1113 7.14 -33.58 -1.46
N ASN A 1114 7.15 -34.82 -1.00
CA ASN A 1114 8.32 -35.70 -1.04
C ASN A 1114 8.01 -36.88 -1.98
N TYR A 1115 8.77 -37.03 -3.07
CA TYR A 1115 8.57 -38.11 -4.04
C TYR A 1115 9.39 -39.37 -3.69
N ASP A 1116 8.69 -40.44 -3.33
CA ASP A 1116 9.25 -41.77 -3.16
C ASP A 1116 9.25 -42.49 -4.52
N ALA A 1117 10.36 -42.38 -5.25
CA ALA A 1117 10.51 -42.95 -6.59
C ALA A 1117 10.45 -44.49 -6.61
N THR A 1118 10.93 -45.15 -5.55
CA THR A 1118 10.91 -46.63 -5.40
C THR A 1118 9.48 -47.14 -5.32
N ASN A 1119 8.62 -46.46 -4.56
CA ASN A 1119 7.22 -46.81 -4.42
C ASN A 1119 6.30 -46.09 -5.41
N GLN A 1120 6.78 -45.11 -6.18
CA GLN A 1120 5.97 -44.21 -7.00
C GLN A 1120 4.87 -43.56 -6.15
N ILE A 1121 5.23 -42.94 -5.02
CA ILE A 1121 4.28 -42.30 -4.10
C ILE A 1121 4.72 -40.87 -3.84
N ILE A 1122 3.79 -39.92 -3.97
CA ILE A 1122 4.01 -38.51 -3.63
C ILE A 1122 3.42 -38.28 -2.24
N LYS A 1123 4.30 -38.12 -1.25
CA LYS A 1123 3.98 -37.89 0.16
C LYS A 1123 3.87 -36.39 0.41
N HIS A 1124 2.95 -35.95 1.26
CA HIS A 1124 2.90 -34.56 1.69
C HIS A 1124 4.02 -34.28 2.71
N ALA A 1125 4.79 -33.19 2.56
CA ALA A 1125 5.92 -32.90 3.45
C ALA A 1125 5.51 -32.37 4.84
N LYS A 1126 4.63 -31.35 4.90
CA LYS A 1126 4.10 -30.80 6.18
C LYS A 1126 3.15 -31.76 6.90
N HIS A 1127 2.20 -32.36 6.18
CA HIS A 1127 1.18 -33.25 6.74
C HIS A 1127 1.63 -34.71 6.67
N SER A 1128 2.59 -35.06 7.52
CA SER A 1128 3.16 -36.40 7.67
C SER A 1128 2.07 -37.49 7.74
N GLY A 1129 2.19 -38.50 6.89
CA GLY A 1129 1.24 -39.61 6.80
C GLY A 1129 0.17 -39.47 5.71
N PHE A 1130 0.07 -38.31 5.04
CA PHE A 1130 -0.78 -38.13 3.86
C PHE A 1130 -0.01 -38.25 2.54
N CYS A 1131 -0.66 -38.87 1.56
CA CYS A 1131 -0.15 -39.11 0.22
C CYS A 1131 -1.20 -38.68 -0.82
N LEU A 1132 -0.75 -38.29 -2.01
CA LEU A 1132 -1.62 -38.06 -3.15
C LEU A 1132 -2.27 -39.36 -3.62
N ALA A 1133 -3.57 -39.30 -3.88
CA ALA A 1133 -4.38 -40.40 -4.38
C ALA A 1133 -5.38 -39.90 -5.43
N PHE A 1134 -5.60 -40.69 -6.49
CA PHE A 1134 -6.76 -40.47 -7.36
C PHE A 1134 -8.05 -41.03 -6.71
N ASP A 1135 -9.17 -40.33 -6.86
CA ASP A 1135 -10.49 -40.82 -6.48
C ASP A 1135 -11.14 -41.67 -7.58
N ASN A 1136 -11.18 -42.99 -7.36
CA ASN A 1136 -11.81 -43.93 -8.29
C ASN A 1136 -13.34 -43.80 -8.39
N LEU A 1137 -14.00 -43.03 -7.51
CA LEU A 1137 -15.47 -42.87 -7.48
C LEU A 1137 -15.95 -41.54 -8.06
N ASN A 1138 -15.19 -40.44 -7.87
CA ASN A 1138 -15.61 -39.09 -8.27
C ASN A 1138 -14.68 -38.50 -9.35
N ASN A 1139 -14.93 -38.84 -10.62
CA ASN A 1139 -14.26 -38.25 -11.79
C ASN A 1139 -12.71 -38.19 -11.73
N LYS A 1140 -12.06 -39.11 -11.01
CA LYS A 1140 -10.59 -39.14 -10.83
C LYS A 1140 -10.03 -37.83 -10.24
N LEU A 1141 -10.77 -37.16 -9.36
CA LEU A 1141 -10.24 -36.02 -8.60
C LEU A 1141 -8.96 -36.41 -7.83
N LEU A 1142 -7.99 -35.50 -7.77
CA LEU A 1142 -6.81 -35.69 -6.91
C LEU A 1142 -7.15 -35.28 -5.46
N GLN A 1143 -6.74 -36.10 -4.50
CA GLN A 1143 -7.04 -35.91 -3.07
C GLN A 1143 -5.90 -36.42 -2.17
N LEU A 1144 -5.93 -36.00 -0.90
CA LEU A 1144 -5.12 -36.58 0.16
C LEU A 1144 -5.76 -37.86 0.73
N LYS A 1145 -4.92 -38.87 1.01
CA LYS A 1145 -5.30 -40.12 1.70
C LYS A 1145 -4.16 -40.60 2.59
N SER A 1146 -4.45 -41.38 3.63
CA SER A 1146 -3.38 -42.06 4.39
C SER A 1146 -2.41 -42.80 3.47
N CYS A 1147 -1.12 -42.53 3.60
CA CYS A 1147 -0.07 -43.20 2.86
C CYS A 1147 -0.14 -44.73 3.03
N ASN A 1148 -0.34 -45.45 1.93
CA ASN A 1148 -0.37 -46.90 1.91
C ASN A 1148 0.31 -47.42 0.64
N VAL A 1149 1.43 -48.14 0.82
CA VAL A 1149 2.21 -48.71 -0.30
C VAL A 1149 1.40 -49.76 -1.08
N GLY A 1150 0.41 -50.41 -0.47
CA GLY A 1150 -0.51 -51.34 -1.16
C GLY A 1150 -1.64 -50.66 -1.93
N ASP A 1151 -1.79 -49.34 -1.86
CA ASP A 1151 -2.91 -48.63 -2.49
C ASP A 1151 -2.60 -48.20 -3.93
N ASN A 1152 -3.20 -48.89 -4.89
CA ASN A 1152 -2.97 -48.64 -6.32
C ASN A 1152 -3.36 -47.21 -6.76
N THR A 1153 -4.23 -46.50 -6.04
CA THR A 1153 -4.56 -45.11 -6.41
C THR A 1153 -3.51 -44.08 -5.99
N GLN A 1154 -2.55 -44.48 -5.14
CA GLN A 1154 -1.41 -43.67 -4.68
C GLN A 1154 -0.14 -43.91 -5.51
N ARG A 1155 -0.15 -44.91 -6.40
CA ARG A 1155 0.95 -45.22 -7.32
C ARG A 1155 0.99 -44.18 -8.44
N ILE A 1156 1.57 -43.02 -8.15
CA ILE A 1156 1.70 -41.84 -9.01
C ILE A 1156 3.19 -41.62 -9.28
N LYS A 1157 3.57 -41.73 -10.55
CA LYS A 1157 4.93 -41.53 -11.04
C LYS A 1157 5.12 -40.09 -11.49
N ILE A 1158 6.21 -39.47 -11.05
CA ILE A 1158 6.80 -38.30 -11.71
C ILE A 1158 7.82 -38.83 -12.72
N ALA A 1159 7.67 -38.47 -13.99
CA ALA A 1159 8.54 -38.88 -15.08
C ALA A 1159 9.01 -37.64 -15.85
N ALA A 1160 10.28 -37.61 -16.27
CA ALA A 1160 10.78 -36.58 -17.18
C ALA A 1160 9.94 -36.54 -18.47
N ALA A 1161 9.71 -35.34 -19.00
CA ALA A 1161 8.87 -35.08 -20.18
C ALA A 1161 9.67 -34.79 -21.44
#